data_AF-A0AAE9E0N1-F1
#
_entry.id   AF-A0AAE9E0N1-F1
#
_cell.length_a   1.000
_cell.length_b   1.000
_cell.length_c   1.000
_cell.angle_alpha   90.00
_cell.angle_beta   90.00
_cell.angle_gamma   90.00
#
_symmetry.space_group_name_H-M   'P 1'
#
loop_
_entity.id
_entity.type
_entity.pdbx_description
1 polymer ?
#
loop_
_entity_poly.entity_id
_entity_poly.type
_entity_poly.pdbx_seq_one_letter_code
_entity_poly.pdbx_strand_id
1 'polypeptide(L)'
;MHENEKIRQYFLSTQRTFEAVIVTGGTGESVLLDSLRSSGWNCTVSFPTQATSDIESICPLAVFIDLRVPHPSQVAKDVSSVSTEEVLIASIAEKHISEKRRRALAQSNIIHHVTWNTRDVSLFDYVGRLANRIRALPALFTVLDETDQAVEVCDEHRVVQYVNRAYENVTGCIRSEVIGQPESEMRRKSLPRARGEEERRRSSDWKFIRVPFANNSQFVYMKRSNTTGEAAIFRDVSLKSLKSQTGGIEAPISEVLTMLRDVSCRVDGEPAQTIKDAMKVLSSHELYAPSINRFRDADRIATQYYDGLIRLHHPARQRKRSVVDAHREKRGSHGERRRVSADVKNALENDNCWKFDILHLEKVSDHHALSQVGMKVFERWKVCEVLGCSDDLLNRWILSIEAHYHAGNTYHNATHAADVLQATSFFLDSPSVAIHVNESHAVAALLAAAVHDLDHPGRGNAYLINTRQSLAILYNDNSILENHHIALAFQLTLQHNANVNIFSNLSREEFIQMRHAMVEMVLATDISRHFEYLAKFNKMHVTDVAEEQRDTNSLTICDMLVKCADISNPAREWGLCQRWAHRIVEEYFEQTREEKEKGLPVTMEVFDRNTCNVPITQCGFIDMFAREAFATFTEFAKLGELSEQLESNYEKWKLMTSQWTPTHNTNLVL
;
A
#
# COMPACT_ATOMS: atom_id res chain seq x y z
N MET A 1 -36.35 11.94 -15.16
CA MET A 1 -35.71 12.25 -16.47
C MET A 1 -34.95 13.57 -16.45
N HIS A 2 -35.52 14.68 -15.95
CA HIS A 2 -34.83 15.99 -15.90
C HIS A 2 -33.66 16.06 -14.88
N GLU A 3 -33.71 15.32 -13.77
CA GLU A 3 -32.59 15.24 -12.80
C GLU A 3 -31.45 14.34 -13.32
N ASN A 4 -31.76 13.24 -14.02
CA ASN A 4 -30.76 12.39 -14.65
C ASN A 4 -30.02 13.11 -15.80
N GLU A 5 -30.68 14.00 -16.54
CA GLU A 5 -30.00 14.79 -17.59
C GLU A 5 -29.05 15.83 -16.98
N LYS A 6 -29.41 16.45 -15.85
CA LYS A 6 -28.53 17.37 -15.10
C LYS A 6 -27.33 16.65 -14.49
N ILE A 7 -27.54 15.46 -13.93
CA ILE A 7 -26.45 14.61 -13.39
C ILE A 7 -25.56 14.11 -14.53
N ARG A 8 -26.13 13.73 -15.69
CA ARG A 8 -25.37 13.30 -16.87
C ARG A 8 -24.60 14.43 -17.55
N GLN A 9 -25.16 15.64 -17.61
CA GLN A 9 -24.46 16.86 -18.03
C GLN A 9 -23.34 17.26 -17.03
N TYR A 10 -23.57 17.07 -15.74
CA TYR A 10 -22.56 17.25 -14.68
C TYR A 10 -21.47 16.16 -14.74
N PHE A 11 -21.80 14.96 -15.20
CA PHE A 11 -20.86 13.87 -15.48
C PHE A 11 -20.00 14.12 -16.72
N LEU A 12 -20.59 14.70 -17.76
CA LEU A 12 -19.85 15.13 -18.96
C LEU A 12 -18.95 16.34 -18.67
N SER A 13 -19.27 17.17 -17.67
CA SER A 13 -18.42 18.30 -17.26
C SER A 13 -17.24 17.92 -16.35
N THR A 14 -17.22 16.69 -15.81
CA THR A 14 -16.22 16.20 -14.83
C THR A 14 -15.09 15.36 -15.42
N GLN A 15 -15.07 15.12 -16.74
CA GLN A 15 -13.97 14.50 -17.51
C GLN A 15 -12.73 15.41 -17.69
N ARG A 16 -12.38 16.25 -16.72
CA ARG A 16 -11.26 17.18 -16.90
C ARG A 16 -9.96 16.59 -16.38
N THR A 17 -8.98 16.49 -17.26
CA THR A 17 -7.55 16.63 -16.96
C THR A 17 -7.32 17.75 -15.93
N PHE A 18 -6.19 17.76 -15.20
CA PHE A 18 -5.93 18.84 -14.24
C PHE A 18 -5.75 20.17 -15.00
N GLU A 19 -6.85 20.87 -15.27
CA GLU A 19 -6.84 22.11 -16.04
C GLU A 19 -6.47 23.27 -15.11
N ALA A 20 -5.46 24.03 -15.52
CA ALA A 20 -5.08 25.30 -14.91
C ALA A 20 -5.12 26.40 -15.96
N VAL A 21 -5.68 27.56 -15.61
CA VAL A 21 -5.64 28.76 -16.45
C VAL A 21 -4.68 29.78 -15.85
N ILE A 22 -3.77 30.31 -16.66
CA ILE A 22 -2.80 31.33 -16.26
C ILE A 22 -3.13 32.63 -16.96
N VAL A 23 -3.60 33.59 -16.20
CA VAL A 23 -3.95 34.93 -16.66
C VAL A 23 -2.72 35.81 -16.63
N THR A 24 -2.12 36.08 -17.79
CA THR A 24 -0.92 36.91 -17.93
C THR A 24 -0.94 37.76 -19.21
N GLY A 25 -0.16 38.83 -19.23
CA GLY A 25 0.11 39.63 -20.44
C GLY A 25 1.36 39.20 -21.21
N GLY A 26 2.08 38.17 -20.75
CA GLY A 26 3.33 37.68 -21.35
C GLY A 26 3.20 36.34 -22.08
N THR A 27 4.33 35.82 -22.59
CA THR A 27 4.40 34.56 -23.37
C THR A 27 4.03 33.30 -22.59
N GLY A 28 3.89 33.40 -21.26
CA GLY A 28 3.43 32.31 -20.42
C GLY A 28 4.32 31.07 -20.48
N GLU A 29 5.65 31.21 -20.51
CA GLU A 29 6.61 30.12 -20.29
C GLU A 29 7.34 30.36 -18.97
N SER A 30 7.37 29.35 -18.10
CA SER A 30 7.98 29.46 -16.77
C SER A 30 8.24 28.11 -16.12
N VAL A 31 9.12 28.09 -15.12
CA VAL A 31 9.42 26.89 -14.33
C VAL A 31 8.16 26.35 -13.64
N LEU A 32 7.28 27.23 -13.14
CA LEU A 32 6.00 26.84 -12.54
C LEU A 32 5.14 26.04 -13.54
N LEU A 33 5.08 26.49 -14.79
CA LEU A 33 4.30 25.85 -15.85
C LEU A 33 4.86 24.50 -16.24
N ASP A 34 6.18 24.40 -16.36
CA ASP A 34 6.85 23.13 -16.64
C ASP A 34 6.63 22.15 -15.48
N SER A 35 6.69 22.63 -14.24
CA SER A 35 6.38 21.84 -13.04
C SER A 35 4.93 21.35 -13.03
N LEU A 36 3.95 22.22 -13.27
CA LEU A 36 2.54 21.84 -13.36
C LEU A 36 2.30 20.80 -14.47
N ARG A 37 2.84 21.03 -15.67
CA ARG A 37 2.73 20.09 -16.80
C ARG A 37 3.40 18.76 -16.51
N SER A 38 4.56 18.75 -15.85
CA SER A 38 5.24 17.53 -15.42
C SER A 38 4.46 16.74 -14.37
N SER A 39 3.65 17.43 -13.55
CA SER A 39 2.70 16.83 -12.61
C SER A 39 1.36 16.42 -13.26
N GLY A 40 1.23 16.53 -14.58
CA GLY A 40 0.04 16.11 -15.32
C GLY A 40 -1.05 17.17 -15.47
N TRP A 41 -0.73 18.46 -15.23
CA TRP A 41 -1.64 19.57 -15.49
C TRP A 41 -1.62 20.02 -16.95
N ASN A 42 -2.82 20.22 -17.49
CA ASN A 42 -3.01 20.96 -18.71
C ASN A 42 -3.10 22.45 -18.36
N CYS A 43 -2.11 23.21 -18.79
CA CYS A 43 -2.04 24.62 -18.47
C CYS A 43 -2.32 25.47 -19.71
N THR A 44 -3.39 26.26 -19.64
CA THR A 44 -3.79 27.21 -20.68
C THR A 44 -3.41 28.62 -20.29
N VAL A 45 -2.74 29.34 -21.18
CA VAL A 45 -2.40 30.75 -20.98
C VAL A 45 -3.51 31.60 -21.55
N SER A 46 -4.06 32.51 -20.75
CA SER A 46 -5.15 33.40 -21.13
C SER A 46 -4.79 34.87 -20.89
N PHE A 47 -5.29 35.75 -21.75
CA PHE A 47 -5.14 37.20 -21.56
C PHE A 47 -6.24 37.73 -20.64
N PRO A 48 -6.00 38.81 -19.87
CA PRO A 48 -6.99 39.35 -18.92
C PRO A 48 -8.36 39.67 -19.55
N THR A 49 -8.40 40.07 -20.81
CA THR A 49 -9.65 40.38 -21.54
C THR A 49 -10.46 39.14 -21.94
N GLN A 50 -9.83 37.97 -21.97
CA GLN A 50 -10.40 36.70 -22.43
C GLN A 50 -10.53 35.67 -21.28
N ALA A 51 -9.88 35.94 -20.13
CA ALA A 51 -9.81 35.08 -18.96
C ALA A 51 -11.18 34.53 -18.53
N THR A 52 -12.20 35.39 -18.48
CA THR A 52 -13.55 35.00 -18.07
C THR A 52 -14.16 33.94 -18.98
N SER A 53 -14.10 34.15 -20.30
CA SER A 53 -14.66 33.23 -21.29
C SER A 53 -13.84 31.94 -21.39
N ASP A 54 -12.52 32.01 -21.23
CA ASP A 54 -11.66 30.83 -21.20
C ASP A 54 -11.94 29.99 -19.95
N ILE A 55 -12.18 30.61 -18.80
CA ILE A 55 -12.48 29.91 -17.55
C ILE A 55 -13.87 29.28 -17.57
N GLU A 56 -14.87 29.94 -18.17
CA GLU A 56 -16.19 29.33 -18.41
C GLU A 56 -16.10 28.10 -19.32
N SER A 57 -15.22 28.13 -20.33
CA SER A 57 -15.04 27.00 -21.25
C SER A 57 -14.20 25.87 -20.63
N ILE A 58 -13.07 26.22 -20.03
CA ILE A 58 -12.03 25.30 -19.53
C ILE A 58 -12.34 24.78 -18.12
N CYS A 59 -13.23 25.44 -17.36
CA CYS A 59 -13.56 25.16 -15.95
C CYS A 59 -12.36 24.56 -15.18
N PRO A 60 -11.28 25.35 -15.04
CA PRO A 60 -10.04 24.88 -14.44
C PRO A 60 -10.20 24.62 -12.94
N LEU A 61 -9.40 23.72 -12.40
CA LEU A 61 -9.31 23.50 -10.94
C LEU A 61 -8.48 24.59 -10.24
N ALA A 62 -7.56 25.21 -10.98
CA ALA A 62 -6.71 26.29 -10.48
C ALA A 62 -6.61 27.44 -11.49
N VAL A 63 -6.71 28.68 -11.01
CA VAL A 63 -6.48 29.89 -11.80
C VAL A 63 -5.32 30.66 -11.20
N PHE A 64 -4.35 30.97 -12.04
CA PHE A 64 -3.17 31.71 -11.67
C PHE A 64 -3.19 33.11 -12.28
N ILE A 65 -3.15 34.15 -11.45
CA ILE A 65 -3.20 35.54 -11.90
C ILE A 65 -1.82 36.17 -11.75
N ASP A 66 -1.19 36.52 -12.86
CA ASP A 66 0.08 37.25 -12.86
C ASP A 66 -0.13 38.67 -12.31
N LEU A 67 0.57 39.03 -11.24
CA LEU A 67 0.43 40.35 -10.61
C LEU A 67 0.91 41.52 -11.48
N ARG A 68 1.51 41.25 -12.64
CA ARG A 68 1.86 42.26 -13.66
C ARG A 68 0.67 42.68 -14.52
N VAL A 69 -0.43 41.93 -14.50
CA VAL A 69 -1.64 42.33 -15.25
C VAL A 69 -2.30 43.56 -14.62
N PRO A 70 -2.99 44.41 -15.41
CA PRO A 70 -3.76 45.52 -14.86
C PRO A 70 -4.87 45.00 -13.94
N HIS A 71 -4.99 45.59 -12.74
CA HIS A 71 -6.07 45.31 -11.79
C HIS A 71 -6.29 43.80 -11.46
N PRO A 72 -5.29 43.08 -10.93
CA PRO A 72 -5.39 41.63 -10.68
C PRO A 72 -6.50 41.25 -9.69
N SER A 73 -6.82 42.13 -8.75
CA SER A 73 -7.95 41.96 -7.81
C SER A 73 -9.31 42.02 -8.51
N GLN A 74 -9.45 42.81 -9.57
CA GLN A 74 -10.69 42.86 -10.35
C GLN A 74 -10.81 41.59 -11.18
N VAL A 75 -9.74 41.17 -11.86
CA VAL A 75 -9.69 39.90 -12.59
C VAL A 75 -10.07 38.72 -11.69
N ALA A 76 -9.56 38.65 -10.46
CA ALA A 76 -9.90 37.58 -9.52
C ALA A 76 -11.39 37.55 -9.14
N LYS A 77 -12.01 38.73 -8.99
CA LYS A 77 -13.44 38.87 -8.71
C LYS A 77 -14.28 38.47 -9.91
N ASP A 78 -13.87 38.88 -11.09
CA ASP A 78 -14.54 38.52 -12.34
C ASP A 78 -14.49 37.00 -12.52
N VAL A 79 -13.31 36.38 -12.38
CA VAL A 79 -13.13 34.92 -12.40
C VAL A 79 -13.99 34.20 -11.36
N SER A 80 -14.01 34.69 -10.13
CA SER A 80 -14.83 34.10 -9.05
C SER A 80 -16.32 34.14 -9.37
N SER A 81 -16.79 35.16 -10.12
CA SER A 81 -18.20 35.35 -10.41
C SER A 81 -18.75 34.40 -11.48
N VAL A 82 -17.87 33.72 -12.22
CA VAL A 82 -18.26 32.89 -13.37
C VAL A 82 -17.87 31.43 -13.21
N SER A 83 -17.12 31.11 -12.16
CA SER A 83 -16.87 29.73 -11.76
C SER A 83 -18.08 29.13 -11.03
N THR A 84 -18.56 27.98 -11.52
CA THR A 84 -19.64 27.21 -10.89
C THR A 84 -19.14 26.22 -9.81
N GLU A 85 -17.82 26.01 -9.71
CA GLU A 85 -17.16 25.11 -8.76
C GLU A 85 -16.15 25.87 -7.87
N GLU A 86 -15.71 25.27 -6.74
CA GLU A 86 -14.63 25.83 -5.90
C GLU A 86 -13.29 25.78 -6.65
N VAL A 87 -12.94 26.90 -7.30
CA VAL A 87 -11.69 27.05 -8.05
C VAL A 87 -10.63 27.70 -7.18
N LEU A 88 -9.43 27.11 -7.13
CA LEU A 88 -8.30 27.66 -6.40
C LEU A 88 -7.71 28.85 -7.17
N ILE A 89 -7.89 30.07 -6.67
CA ILE A 89 -7.29 31.27 -7.26
C ILE A 89 -5.98 31.62 -6.55
N ALA A 90 -4.87 31.55 -7.29
CA ALA A 90 -3.53 31.89 -6.83
C ALA A 90 -2.96 33.08 -7.62
N SER A 91 -2.07 33.85 -7.00
CA SER A 91 -1.30 34.86 -7.75
C SER A 91 0.10 34.38 -8.09
N ILE A 92 0.62 34.77 -9.25
CA ILE A 92 2.02 34.56 -9.63
C ILE A 92 2.75 35.90 -9.67
N ALA A 93 4.00 35.93 -9.18
CA ALA A 93 4.89 37.08 -9.30
C ALA A 93 6.35 36.64 -9.55
N GLU A 94 7.22 37.57 -9.95
CA GLU A 94 8.67 37.28 -10.12
C GLU A 94 9.38 37.05 -8.79
N LYS A 95 8.89 37.67 -7.71
CA LYS A 95 9.45 37.57 -6.36
C LYS A 95 8.33 37.39 -5.34
N HIS A 96 8.66 36.87 -4.17
CA HIS A 96 7.71 36.78 -3.06
C HIS A 96 7.14 38.15 -2.71
N ILE A 97 5.84 38.20 -2.51
CA ILE A 97 5.12 39.40 -2.10
C ILE A 97 5.04 39.51 -0.57
N SER A 98 5.05 40.76 -0.08
CA SER A 98 4.95 41.06 1.35
C SER A 98 3.62 40.60 1.95
N GLU A 99 3.62 40.30 3.24
CA GLU A 99 2.43 39.83 3.97
C GLU A 99 1.27 40.84 3.90
N LYS A 100 1.58 42.15 3.96
CA LYS A 100 0.61 43.23 3.76
C LYS A 100 -0.08 43.12 2.39
N ARG A 101 0.67 42.79 1.33
CA ARG A 101 0.13 42.62 -0.02
C ARG A 101 -0.67 41.32 -0.15
N ARG A 102 -0.26 40.24 0.52
CA ARG A 102 -1.03 38.98 0.59
C ARG A 102 -2.41 39.20 1.20
N ARG A 103 -2.47 39.86 2.36
CA ARG A 103 -3.74 40.17 3.05
C ARG A 103 -4.67 41.04 2.20
N ALA A 104 -4.14 41.97 1.43
CA ALA A 104 -4.93 42.79 0.50
C ALA A 104 -5.49 41.99 -0.68
N LEU A 105 -4.71 41.07 -1.25
CA LEU A 105 -5.16 40.22 -2.36
C LEU A 105 -6.18 39.15 -1.92
N ALA A 106 -6.05 38.65 -0.69
CA ALA A 106 -7.00 37.70 -0.10
C ALA A 106 -8.43 38.26 -0.01
N GLN A 107 -8.59 39.59 0.14
CA GLN A 107 -9.90 40.26 0.08
C GLN A 107 -10.58 40.17 -1.31
N SER A 108 -9.87 39.65 -2.31
CA SER A 108 -10.35 39.43 -3.69
C SER A 108 -10.27 37.94 -4.07
N ASN A 109 -10.41 37.04 -3.11
CA ASN A 109 -10.39 35.57 -3.27
C ASN A 109 -9.08 34.97 -3.80
N ILE A 110 -7.98 35.72 -3.81
CA ILE A 110 -6.65 35.17 -4.12
C ILE A 110 -6.08 34.58 -2.82
N ILE A 111 -6.20 33.27 -2.67
CA ILE A 111 -5.90 32.57 -1.42
C ILE A 111 -4.49 31.96 -1.35
N HIS A 112 -3.79 31.91 -2.47
CA HIS A 112 -2.42 31.41 -2.52
C HIS A 112 -1.50 32.26 -3.40
N HIS A 113 -0.19 32.19 -3.16
CA HIS A 113 0.80 33.03 -3.82
C HIS A 113 2.07 32.25 -4.16
N VAL A 114 2.41 32.21 -5.45
CA VAL A 114 3.58 31.50 -5.96
C VAL A 114 4.46 32.42 -6.79
N THR A 115 5.68 31.96 -7.09
CA THR A 115 6.59 32.67 -7.99
C THR A 115 6.69 31.97 -9.33
N TRP A 116 7.03 32.70 -10.39
CA TRP A 116 7.25 32.13 -11.73
C TRP A 116 8.34 31.05 -11.76
N ASN A 117 9.27 31.09 -10.80
CA ASN A 117 10.40 30.16 -10.70
C ASN A 117 10.18 29.00 -9.72
N THR A 118 8.98 28.88 -9.13
CA THR A 118 8.70 27.79 -8.18
C THR A 118 8.66 26.44 -8.89
N ARG A 119 9.21 25.42 -8.23
CA ARG A 119 9.00 24.01 -8.60
C ARG A 119 7.98 23.33 -7.68
N ASP A 120 7.70 23.94 -6.53
CA ASP A 120 6.69 23.48 -5.60
C ASP A 120 5.30 23.72 -6.18
N VAL A 121 4.66 22.63 -6.59
CA VAL A 121 3.27 22.57 -7.05
C VAL A 121 2.40 21.69 -6.13
N SER A 122 2.90 21.34 -4.95
CA SER A 122 2.30 20.37 -4.03
C SER A 122 0.85 20.68 -3.65
N LEU A 123 0.55 21.95 -3.36
CA LEU A 123 -0.81 22.40 -3.05
C LEU A 123 -1.76 22.21 -4.25
N PHE A 124 -1.28 22.47 -5.46
CA PHE A 124 -2.10 22.31 -6.66
C PHE A 124 -2.33 20.82 -6.91
N ASP A 125 -1.29 20.00 -6.86
CA ASP A 125 -1.42 18.55 -6.96
C ASP A 125 -2.37 17.97 -5.90
N TYR A 126 -2.36 18.51 -4.68
CA TYR A 126 -3.34 18.18 -3.65
C TYR A 126 -4.77 18.52 -4.07
N VAL A 127 -5.01 19.75 -4.57
CA VAL A 127 -6.35 20.17 -5.06
C VAL A 127 -6.79 19.32 -6.25
N GLY A 128 -5.89 19.00 -7.18
CA GLY A 128 -6.14 18.09 -8.29
C GLY A 128 -6.57 16.70 -7.81
N ARG A 129 -5.81 16.12 -6.88
CA ARG A 129 -6.10 14.79 -6.30
C ARG A 129 -7.39 14.78 -5.49
N LEU A 130 -7.66 15.81 -4.69
CA LEU A 130 -8.90 15.95 -3.93
C LEU A 130 -10.11 16.09 -4.85
N ALA A 131 -10.00 16.92 -5.89
CA ALA A 131 -11.04 17.03 -6.92
C ALA A 131 -11.30 15.69 -7.60
N ASN A 132 -10.28 14.89 -7.91
CA ASN A 132 -10.45 13.53 -8.43
C ASN A 132 -11.14 12.58 -7.44
N ARG A 133 -10.82 12.66 -6.14
CA ARG A 133 -11.53 11.89 -5.09
C ARG A 133 -13.01 12.26 -5.03
N ILE A 134 -13.34 13.54 -5.22
CA ILE A 134 -14.72 14.02 -5.25
C ILE A 134 -15.42 13.65 -6.57
N ARG A 135 -14.72 13.71 -7.71
CA ARG A 135 -15.22 13.31 -9.04
C ARG A 135 -15.47 11.80 -9.18
N ALA A 136 -14.95 10.97 -8.29
CA ALA A 136 -15.27 9.54 -8.22
C ALA A 136 -16.63 9.26 -7.54
N LEU A 137 -17.16 10.21 -6.74
CA LEU A 137 -18.43 10.04 -6.02
C LEU A 137 -19.63 9.79 -6.96
N PRO A 138 -19.81 10.52 -8.08
CA PRO A 138 -20.92 10.26 -8.99
C PRO A 138 -20.90 8.84 -9.58
N ALA A 139 -19.70 8.31 -9.92
CA ALA A 139 -19.53 6.96 -10.42
C ALA A 139 -19.92 5.92 -9.37
N LEU A 140 -19.56 6.16 -8.10
CA LEU A 140 -19.99 5.34 -6.97
C LEU A 140 -21.52 5.33 -6.82
N PHE A 141 -22.20 6.48 -6.90
CA PHE A 141 -23.67 6.53 -6.84
C PHE A 141 -24.36 5.89 -8.04
N THR A 142 -23.75 5.94 -9.23
CA THR A 142 -24.26 5.25 -10.42
C THR A 142 -24.16 3.73 -10.25
N VAL A 143 -23.07 3.24 -9.68
CA VAL A 143 -22.92 1.81 -9.32
C VAL A 143 -23.97 1.41 -8.30
N LEU A 144 -24.13 2.19 -7.23
CA LEU A 144 -25.12 1.91 -6.21
C LEU A 144 -26.53 1.81 -6.81
N ASP A 145 -26.89 2.69 -7.75
CA ASP A 145 -28.20 2.67 -8.42
C ASP A 145 -28.46 1.47 -9.34
N GLU A 146 -27.40 0.88 -9.90
CA GLU A 146 -27.48 -0.29 -10.78
C GLU A 146 -27.23 -1.62 -10.04
N THR A 147 -26.97 -1.58 -8.73
CA THR A 147 -26.87 -2.79 -7.91
C THR A 147 -28.24 -3.37 -7.59
N ASP A 148 -28.35 -4.70 -7.66
CA ASP A 148 -29.58 -5.45 -7.35
C ASP A 148 -29.87 -5.53 -5.82
N GLN A 149 -28.92 -5.09 -4.99
CA GLN A 149 -29.08 -5.06 -3.53
C GLN A 149 -29.64 -3.72 -3.07
N ALA A 150 -30.62 -3.74 -2.17
CA ALA A 150 -31.14 -2.51 -1.58
C ALA A 150 -30.09 -1.85 -0.66
N VAL A 151 -29.77 -0.59 -0.93
CA VAL A 151 -28.78 0.23 -0.20
C VAL A 151 -29.44 1.48 0.38
N GLU A 152 -29.19 1.76 1.65
CA GLU A 152 -29.58 2.98 2.38
C GLU A 152 -28.35 3.60 3.05
N VAL A 153 -28.09 4.88 2.82
CA VAL A 153 -26.97 5.62 3.40
C VAL A 153 -27.52 6.69 4.34
N CYS A 154 -27.03 6.74 5.58
CA CYS A 154 -27.42 7.69 6.61
C CYS A 154 -26.22 8.53 7.09
N ASP A 155 -26.51 9.71 7.62
CA ASP A 155 -25.53 10.54 8.33
C ASP A 155 -25.27 10.05 9.77
N GLU A 156 -24.44 10.77 10.51
CA GLU A 156 -24.08 10.45 11.89
C GLU A 156 -25.26 10.50 12.88
N HIS A 157 -26.31 11.23 12.53
CA HIS A 157 -27.56 11.33 13.27
C HIS A 157 -28.60 10.32 12.80
N ARG A 158 -28.20 9.37 11.95
CA ARG A 158 -29.03 8.32 11.37
C ARG A 158 -30.18 8.87 10.53
N VAL A 159 -29.97 10.02 9.89
CA VAL A 159 -30.90 10.58 8.90
C VAL A 159 -30.50 10.09 7.51
N VAL A 160 -31.46 9.57 6.75
CA VAL A 160 -31.21 9.00 5.42
C VAL A 160 -30.76 10.09 4.45
N GLN A 161 -29.59 9.91 3.87
CA GLN A 161 -28.95 10.80 2.89
C GLN A 161 -29.12 10.29 1.46
N TYR A 162 -29.18 8.96 1.28
CA TYR A 162 -29.32 8.35 -0.04
C TYR A 162 -29.94 6.95 0.06
N VAL A 163 -30.72 6.57 -0.95
CA VAL A 163 -31.20 5.19 -1.15
C VAL A 163 -31.08 4.84 -2.63
N ASN A 164 -30.68 3.62 -2.96
CA ASN A 164 -30.53 3.21 -4.35
C ASN A 164 -31.85 2.71 -4.96
N ARG A 165 -31.86 2.48 -6.28
CA ARG A 165 -33.06 2.03 -7.00
C ARG A 165 -33.60 0.67 -6.51
N ALA A 166 -32.71 -0.26 -6.15
CA ALA A 166 -33.10 -1.53 -5.56
C ALA A 166 -33.81 -1.35 -4.20
N TYR A 167 -33.44 -0.35 -3.40
CA TYR A 167 -34.17 0.01 -2.18
C TYR A 167 -35.58 0.47 -2.49
N GLU A 168 -35.78 1.34 -3.48
CA GLU A 168 -37.12 1.79 -3.90
C GLU A 168 -37.98 0.60 -4.37
N ASN A 169 -37.39 -0.30 -5.17
CA ASN A 169 -38.07 -1.50 -5.66
C ASN A 169 -38.46 -2.47 -4.54
N VAL A 170 -37.59 -2.64 -3.54
CA VAL A 170 -37.78 -3.60 -2.44
C VAL A 170 -38.72 -3.06 -1.36
N THR A 171 -38.71 -1.75 -1.10
CA THR A 171 -39.49 -1.13 -0.02
C THR A 171 -40.77 -0.46 -0.50
N GLY A 172 -40.86 -0.12 -1.78
CA GLY A 172 -41.94 0.67 -2.37
C GLY A 172 -41.88 2.16 -2.03
N CYS A 173 -40.88 2.60 -1.26
CA CYS A 173 -40.69 4.01 -0.91
C CYS A 173 -39.86 4.72 -1.99
N ILE A 174 -40.33 5.86 -2.49
CA ILE A 174 -39.58 6.66 -3.45
C ILE A 174 -38.51 7.50 -2.74
N ARG A 175 -37.33 7.63 -3.35
CA ARG A 175 -36.14 8.29 -2.81
C ARG A 175 -36.43 9.67 -2.22
N SER A 176 -37.24 10.48 -2.90
CA SER A 176 -37.60 11.84 -2.47
C SER A 176 -38.41 11.89 -1.16
N GLU A 177 -39.09 10.81 -0.77
CA GLU A 177 -39.85 10.72 0.48
C GLU A 177 -39.02 10.19 1.64
N VAL A 178 -37.91 9.50 1.33
CA VAL A 178 -37.06 8.82 2.32
C VAL A 178 -35.89 9.71 2.74
N ILE A 179 -35.30 10.47 1.81
CA ILE A 179 -34.18 11.39 2.09
C ILE A 179 -34.61 12.45 3.12
N GLY A 180 -33.74 12.72 4.10
CA GLY A 180 -33.95 13.70 5.16
C GLY A 180 -34.82 13.20 6.33
N GLN A 181 -35.24 11.93 6.31
CA GLN A 181 -36.00 11.31 7.39
C GLN A 181 -35.08 10.49 8.31
N PRO A 182 -35.38 10.38 9.62
CA PRO A 182 -34.65 9.47 10.51
C PRO A 182 -34.84 8.01 10.09
N GLU A 183 -33.82 7.19 10.29
CA GLU A 183 -33.84 5.75 9.99
C GLU A 183 -35.06 5.09 10.65
N SER A 184 -35.85 4.35 9.88
CA SER A 184 -37.14 3.83 10.34
C SER A 184 -37.18 2.31 10.22
N GLU A 185 -37.24 1.61 11.36
CA GLU A 185 -37.54 0.17 11.41
C GLU A 185 -38.90 -0.17 10.77
N MET A 186 -39.85 0.76 10.70
CA MET A 186 -41.16 0.53 10.08
C MET A 186 -41.08 0.41 8.55
N ARG A 187 -40.11 1.07 7.90
CA ARG A 187 -39.87 0.95 6.44
C ARG A 187 -39.19 -0.38 6.05
N ARG A 188 -38.70 -1.14 7.05
CA ARG A 188 -38.18 -2.51 6.88
C ARG A 188 -39.28 -3.60 6.90
N LYS A 189 -40.53 -3.27 7.26
CA LYS A 189 -41.62 -4.26 7.48
C LYS A 189 -42.69 -4.32 6.37
N SER A 190 -42.66 -3.44 5.38
CA SER A 190 -43.66 -3.37 4.32
C SER A 190 -43.32 -4.25 3.12
N LEU A 191 -43.36 -5.58 3.31
CA LEU A 191 -43.57 -6.55 2.23
C LEU A 191 -44.69 -7.53 2.64
N PRO A 192 -45.56 -8.00 1.71
CA PRO A 192 -46.75 -8.77 2.05
C PRO A 192 -46.41 -10.10 2.73
N ARG A 193 -47.08 -10.37 3.86
CA ARG A 193 -47.03 -11.64 4.60
C ARG A 193 -47.61 -12.79 3.77
N ALA A 194 -46.79 -13.78 3.42
CA ALA A 194 -47.30 -15.13 3.16
C ALA A 194 -47.46 -15.86 4.50
N ARG A 195 -48.64 -16.43 4.73
CA ARG A 195 -49.01 -17.14 5.97
C ARG A 195 -48.26 -18.46 6.09
N GLY A 196 -47.67 -18.73 7.25
CA GLY A 196 -47.26 -20.08 7.66
C GLY A 196 -45.99 -20.12 8.49
N GLU A 197 -46.15 -20.49 9.77
CA GLU A 197 -45.15 -21.00 10.72
C GLU A 197 -44.28 -20.01 11.52
N GLU A 198 -44.26 -20.29 12.83
CA GLU A 198 -43.82 -19.46 13.93
C GLU A 198 -42.31 -19.57 14.24
N GLU A 199 -41.75 -18.42 14.63
CA GLU A 199 -40.66 -18.19 15.58
C GLU A 199 -39.37 -19.04 15.52
N ARG A 200 -38.30 -18.45 14.96
CA ARG A 200 -36.99 -18.22 15.66
C ARG A 200 -35.96 -17.54 14.77
N ARG A 201 -35.68 -16.26 15.04
CA ARG A 201 -34.37 -15.56 15.08
C ARG A 201 -34.56 -14.07 14.77
N ARG A 202 -34.09 -13.23 15.68
CA ARG A 202 -34.11 -11.77 15.61
C ARG A 202 -32.98 -11.28 14.70
N SER A 203 -33.29 -10.31 13.82
CA SER A 203 -32.39 -9.39 13.12
C SER A 203 -31.22 -10.00 12.31
N SER A 204 -31.43 -10.36 11.03
CA SER A 204 -30.32 -10.84 10.17
C SER A 204 -30.38 -10.46 8.68
N ASP A 205 -31.19 -9.48 8.28
CA ASP A 205 -31.34 -9.19 6.84
C ASP A 205 -30.55 -7.99 6.34
N TRP A 206 -30.05 -7.12 7.22
CA TRP A 206 -29.29 -5.93 6.82
C TRP A 206 -27.91 -5.93 7.46
N LYS A 207 -26.85 -5.82 6.64
CA LYS A 207 -25.49 -5.46 7.09
C LYS A 207 -25.35 -3.94 7.08
N PHE A 208 -24.51 -3.39 7.96
CA PHE A 208 -24.16 -1.97 7.90
C PHE A 208 -22.64 -1.77 7.93
N ILE A 209 -22.18 -0.69 7.30
CA ILE A 209 -20.79 -0.29 7.21
C ILE A 209 -20.68 1.16 7.66
N ARG A 210 -19.75 1.46 8.58
CA ARG A 210 -19.45 2.84 8.97
C ARG A 210 -18.33 3.38 8.09
N VAL A 211 -18.58 4.48 7.39
CA VAL A 211 -17.60 5.17 6.53
C VAL A 211 -17.05 6.38 7.29
N PRO A 212 -15.74 6.41 7.63
CA PRO A 212 -15.15 7.54 8.34
C PRO A 212 -14.78 8.66 7.36
N PHE A 213 -15.39 9.84 7.51
CA PHE A 213 -14.85 11.10 6.99
C PHE A 213 -14.21 11.89 8.13
N ALA A 214 -13.23 12.74 7.80
CA ALA A 214 -12.34 13.40 8.76
C ALA A 214 -13.04 14.26 9.83
N ASN A 215 -14.34 14.60 9.68
CA ASN A 215 -15.11 15.29 10.71
C ASN A 215 -16.51 14.69 11.04
N ASN A 216 -17.14 13.88 10.17
CA ASN A 216 -18.46 13.26 10.42
C ASN A 216 -18.49 11.78 9.97
N SER A 217 -19.20 10.90 10.68
CA SER A 217 -19.33 9.47 10.30
C SER A 217 -20.60 9.21 9.49
N GLN A 218 -20.53 8.47 8.38
CA GLN A 218 -21.71 8.02 7.62
C GLN A 218 -21.94 6.51 7.81
N PHE A 219 -23.18 6.05 7.69
CA PHE A 219 -23.57 4.64 7.81
C PHE A 219 -24.21 4.15 6.51
N VAL A 220 -23.75 3.03 5.97
CA VAL A 220 -24.31 2.40 4.76
C VAL A 220 -24.94 1.07 5.16
N TYR A 221 -26.22 0.85 4.87
CA TYR A 221 -26.98 -0.37 5.14
C TYR A 221 -27.28 -1.13 3.84
N MET A 222 -27.07 -2.45 3.83
CA MET A 222 -27.27 -3.33 2.66
C MET A 222 -28.11 -4.57 3.02
N LYS A 223 -29.09 -4.94 2.18
CA LYS A 223 -29.99 -6.09 2.43
C LYS A 223 -29.46 -7.40 1.81
N ARG A 224 -29.47 -8.51 2.57
CA ARG A 224 -29.17 -9.86 2.07
C ARG A 224 -30.21 -10.31 1.05
N SER A 225 -29.76 -10.75 -0.13
CA SER A 225 -30.60 -11.39 -1.14
C SER A 225 -30.75 -12.88 -0.85
N ASN A 226 -31.98 -13.36 -0.68
CA ASN A 226 -32.33 -14.78 -0.76
C ASN A 226 -32.84 -15.06 -2.19
N THR A 227 -31.94 -15.35 -3.13
CA THR A 227 -32.33 -15.88 -4.45
C THR A 227 -31.53 -17.14 -4.76
N THR A 228 -32.03 -18.25 -4.25
CA THR A 228 -31.81 -19.58 -4.85
C THR A 228 -32.73 -19.71 -6.06
N GLY A 229 -32.16 -19.88 -7.25
CA GLY A 229 -32.89 -20.41 -8.40
C GLY A 229 -32.66 -19.66 -9.71
N GLU A 230 -31.44 -19.71 -10.26
CA GLU A 230 -31.18 -19.84 -11.70
C GLU A 230 -29.67 -19.92 -11.92
N ALA A 231 -29.14 -21.15 -11.87
CA ALA A 231 -27.80 -21.47 -12.31
C ALA A 231 -27.89 -22.24 -13.63
N ALA A 232 -27.42 -21.61 -14.71
CA ALA A 232 -26.88 -22.15 -15.97
C ALA A 232 -27.20 -21.10 -17.05
N ILE A 233 -26.25 -20.43 -17.67
CA ILE A 233 -25.25 -21.01 -18.57
C ILE A 233 -24.06 -20.03 -18.64
N PHE A 234 -22.91 -20.42 -18.07
CA PHE A 234 -21.58 -20.41 -18.71
C PHE A 234 -20.62 -21.20 -17.79
N ARG A 235 -20.35 -22.45 -18.18
CA ARG A 235 -19.16 -23.25 -17.77
C ARG A 235 -17.92 -22.56 -18.36
N ASP A 236 -16.69 -22.60 -17.83
CA ASP A 236 -16.00 -23.56 -16.97
C ASP A 236 -14.71 -22.87 -16.46
N VAL A 237 -14.46 -22.79 -15.14
CA VAL A 237 -13.14 -23.00 -14.48
C VAL A 237 -13.38 -23.30 -12.98
N SER A 238 -13.38 -24.60 -12.66
CA SER A 238 -12.95 -25.26 -11.40
C SER A 238 -13.24 -24.62 -10.02
N LEU A 239 -14.41 -24.98 -9.46
CA LEU A 239 -14.69 -25.41 -8.08
C LEU A 239 -13.80 -24.89 -6.92
N LYS A 240 -14.21 -23.79 -6.28
CA LYS A 240 -13.94 -23.53 -4.85
C LYS A 240 -15.11 -24.05 -4.00
N SER A 241 -14.78 -24.84 -2.99
CA SER A 241 -15.68 -25.52 -2.05
C SER A 241 -16.58 -24.55 -1.27
N LEU A 242 -17.90 -24.71 -1.44
CA LEU A 242 -19.04 -23.96 -0.87
C LEU A 242 -19.21 -24.03 0.68
N LYS A 243 -18.13 -24.01 1.46
CA LYS A 243 -18.19 -23.96 2.94
C LYS A 243 -17.25 -22.94 3.61
N SER A 244 -16.63 -22.02 2.87
CA SER A 244 -15.73 -20.99 3.41
C SER A 244 -16.36 -19.60 3.61
N GLN A 245 -17.69 -19.49 3.70
CA GLN A 245 -18.39 -18.20 3.93
C GLN A 245 -18.45 -17.81 5.42
N THR A 246 -17.30 -17.78 6.08
CA THR A 246 -17.14 -17.08 7.37
C THR A 246 -15.95 -16.14 7.27
N GLY A 247 -16.26 -14.85 7.20
CA GLY A 247 -15.51 -13.85 7.99
C GLY A 247 -14.22 -13.27 7.42
N GLY A 248 -13.94 -13.36 6.12
CA GLY A 248 -12.97 -12.44 5.52
C GLY A 248 -13.64 -11.07 5.38
N ILE A 249 -13.25 -10.09 6.19
CA ILE A 249 -13.50 -8.68 5.86
C ILE A 249 -12.65 -8.41 4.62
N GLU A 250 -13.20 -8.68 3.43
CA GLU A 250 -12.66 -8.08 2.21
C GLU A 250 -12.59 -6.58 2.47
N ALA A 251 -11.43 -5.97 2.20
CA ALA A 251 -11.29 -4.54 2.33
C ALA A 251 -12.47 -3.87 1.59
N PRO A 252 -13.16 -2.87 2.17
CA PRO A 252 -14.35 -2.26 1.57
C PRO A 252 -14.13 -1.80 0.11
N ILE A 253 -12.88 -1.50 -0.24
CA ILE A 253 -12.47 -1.13 -1.59
C ILE A 253 -12.47 -2.31 -2.58
N SER A 254 -12.22 -3.54 -2.15
CA SER A 254 -12.23 -4.74 -3.00
C SER A 254 -13.66 -5.11 -3.42
N GLU A 255 -14.64 -4.95 -2.54
CA GLU A 255 -16.06 -5.14 -2.84
C GLU A 255 -16.53 -4.05 -3.82
N VAL A 256 -16.13 -2.80 -3.60
CA VAL A 256 -16.39 -1.67 -4.51
C VAL A 256 -15.72 -1.84 -5.88
N LEU A 257 -14.47 -2.30 -5.94
CA LEU A 257 -13.75 -2.59 -7.19
C LEU A 257 -14.39 -3.75 -7.96
N THR A 258 -14.93 -4.74 -7.26
CA THR A 258 -15.66 -5.87 -7.86
C THR A 258 -17.01 -5.39 -8.42
N MET A 259 -17.75 -4.59 -7.66
CA MET A 259 -19.00 -3.96 -8.14
C MET A 259 -18.77 -3.04 -9.34
N LEU A 260 -17.71 -2.21 -9.30
CA LEU A 260 -17.31 -1.36 -10.43
C LEU A 260 -16.95 -2.20 -11.68
N ARG A 261 -16.27 -3.33 -11.50
CA ARG A 261 -15.93 -4.24 -12.61
C ARG A 261 -17.17 -4.85 -13.23
N ASP A 262 -18.13 -5.27 -12.41
CA ASP A 262 -19.41 -5.84 -12.87
C ASP A 262 -20.26 -4.80 -13.61
N VAL A 263 -20.34 -3.57 -13.11
CA VAL A 263 -21.05 -2.47 -13.78
C VAL A 263 -20.31 -2.04 -15.05
N SER A 264 -18.98 -1.99 -15.06
CA SER A 264 -18.20 -1.69 -16.27
C SER A 264 -18.45 -2.68 -17.41
N CYS A 265 -18.86 -3.92 -17.10
CA CYS A 265 -19.20 -4.93 -18.11
C CYS A 265 -20.62 -4.79 -18.66
N ARG A 266 -21.48 -4.00 -18.01
CA ARG A 266 -22.91 -3.82 -18.36
C ARG A 266 -23.21 -2.48 -19.01
N VAL A 267 -22.26 -1.55 -18.98
CA VAL A 267 -22.41 -0.18 -19.51
C VAL A 267 -21.38 0.04 -20.62
N ASP A 268 -21.81 0.65 -21.72
CA ASP A 268 -20.97 0.95 -22.89
C ASP A 268 -20.75 2.46 -23.07
N GLY A 269 -19.64 2.84 -23.71
CA GLY A 269 -19.30 4.24 -24.01
C GLY A 269 -18.67 5.00 -22.84
N GLU A 270 -18.96 6.30 -22.76
CA GLU A 270 -18.43 7.26 -21.78
C GLU A 270 -18.48 6.80 -20.30
N PRO A 271 -19.61 6.29 -19.77
CA PRO A 271 -19.68 5.85 -18.37
C PRO A 271 -18.78 4.65 -18.06
N ALA A 272 -18.56 3.75 -19.04
CA ALA A 272 -17.69 2.60 -18.89
C ALA A 272 -16.21 3.01 -18.75
N GLN A 273 -15.83 4.08 -19.43
CA GLN A 273 -14.49 4.65 -19.35
C GLN A 273 -14.26 5.32 -17.99
N THR A 274 -15.23 6.11 -17.50
CA THR A 274 -15.19 6.71 -16.16
C THR A 274 -15.13 5.66 -15.04
N ILE A 275 -15.87 4.55 -15.18
CA ILE A 275 -15.78 3.43 -14.22
C ILE A 275 -14.39 2.80 -14.25
N LYS A 276 -13.77 2.60 -15.42
CA LYS A 276 -12.39 2.09 -15.52
C LYS A 276 -11.36 3.04 -14.91
N ASP A 277 -11.53 4.35 -15.10
CA ASP A 277 -10.64 5.35 -14.53
C ASP A 277 -10.82 5.45 -13.00
N ALA A 278 -12.05 5.37 -12.51
CA ALA A 278 -12.35 5.26 -11.07
C ALA A 278 -11.76 3.97 -10.48
N MET A 279 -11.88 2.83 -11.17
CA MET A 279 -11.24 1.57 -10.76
C MET A 279 -9.72 1.70 -10.67
N LYS A 280 -9.08 2.38 -11.64
CA LYS A 280 -7.63 2.62 -11.66
C LYS A 280 -7.17 3.48 -10.48
N VAL A 281 -7.98 4.47 -10.09
CA VAL A 281 -7.72 5.33 -8.92
C VAL A 281 -7.97 4.57 -7.62
N LEU A 282 -9.05 3.79 -7.55
CA LEU A 282 -9.42 3.00 -6.38
C LEU A 282 -8.53 1.77 -6.14
N SER A 283 -7.92 1.25 -7.20
CA SER A 283 -6.94 0.17 -7.12
C SER A 283 -5.52 0.64 -6.81
N SER A 284 -5.28 1.95 -6.71
CA SER A 284 -3.95 2.47 -6.38
C SER A 284 -3.79 2.64 -4.86
N HIS A 285 -2.61 2.29 -4.34
CA HIS A 285 -2.26 2.47 -2.92
C HIS A 285 -2.17 3.96 -2.51
N GLU A 286 -2.30 4.90 -3.46
CA GLU A 286 -2.28 6.35 -3.23
C GLU A 286 -3.45 6.87 -2.38
N LEU A 287 -4.50 6.06 -2.18
CA LEU A 287 -5.61 6.39 -1.28
C LEU A 287 -5.21 6.36 0.19
N TYR A 288 -4.26 5.50 0.56
CA TYR A 288 -3.78 5.32 1.92
C TYR A 288 -2.44 6.01 2.18
N ALA A 289 -1.75 6.46 1.12
CA ALA A 289 -0.55 7.30 1.27
C ALA A 289 -0.93 8.57 2.06
N PRO A 290 -0.21 8.91 3.15
CA PRO A 290 -0.45 10.15 3.86
C PRO A 290 -0.36 11.32 2.88
N SER A 291 -1.23 12.33 3.03
CA SER A 291 -1.02 13.62 2.38
C SER A 291 0.24 14.22 2.98
N ILE A 292 1.38 14.02 2.31
CA ILE A 292 2.68 14.38 2.85
C ILE A 292 2.84 15.91 2.81
N ASN A 293 2.28 16.60 3.80
CA ASN A 293 2.56 18.01 4.09
C ASN A 293 3.94 18.22 4.75
N ARG A 294 4.83 17.23 4.66
CA ARG A 294 6.14 17.25 5.35
C ARG A 294 7.36 17.40 4.46
N PHE A 295 7.21 17.58 3.16
CA PHE A 295 8.38 17.84 2.32
C PHE A 295 8.51 19.32 2.00
N ARG A 296 9.57 19.93 2.53
CA ARG A 296 10.14 21.12 1.91
C ARG A 296 10.78 20.66 0.59
N ASP A 297 10.95 21.56 -0.38
CA ASP A 297 11.64 21.33 -1.67
C ASP A 297 13.04 20.65 -1.59
N ALA A 298 13.57 20.41 -0.38
CA ALA A 298 14.87 19.82 -0.11
C ALA A 298 14.89 18.27 -0.08
N ASP A 299 13.76 17.58 0.07
CA ASP A 299 13.76 16.13 0.38
C ASP A 299 13.74 15.25 -0.88
N ARG A 300 14.65 15.52 -1.83
CA ARG A 300 14.84 14.73 -3.08
C ARG A 300 14.90 13.21 -2.83
N ILE A 301 15.48 12.80 -1.71
CA ILE A 301 15.66 11.38 -1.35
C ILE A 301 14.34 10.73 -0.97
N ALA A 302 13.47 11.45 -0.25
CA ALA A 302 12.13 10.97 0.08
C ALA A 302 11.29 10.77 -1.18
N THR A 303 11.32 11.73 -2.11
CA THR A 303 10.66 11.62 -3.42
C THR A 303 11.20 10.42 -4.22
N GLN A 304 12.51 10.17 -4.19
CA GLN A 304 13.09 9.04 -4.95
C GLN A 304 12.85 7.68 -4.31
N TYR A 305 12.81 7.56 -2.97
CA TYR A 305 12.31 6.33 -2.34
C TYR A 305 10.84 6.11 -2.69
N TYR A 306 10.03 7.16 -2.67
CA TYR A 306 8.65 7.08 -3.07
C TYR A 306 8.52 6.65 -4.55
N ASP A 307 9.27 7.25 -5.46
CA ASP A 307 9.20 6.90 -6.89
C ASP A 307 9.77 5.51 -7.20
N GLY A 308 10.85 5.09 -6.53
CA GLY A 308 11.51 3.80 -6.78
C GLY A 308 10.86 2.60 -6.08
N LEU A 309 10.25 2.82 -4.91
CA LEU A 309 9.68 1.75 -4.08
C LEU A 309 8.14 1.75 -4.03
N ILE A 310 7.49 2.90 -4.24
CA ILE A 310 6.02 3.02 -4.13
C ILE A 310 5.37 3.32 -5.50
N ARG A 311 5.92 4.26 -6.28
CA ARG A 311 5.30 4.74 -7.52
C ARG A 311 5.73 3.87 -8.71
N LEU A 312 4.96 2.83 -8.97
CA LEU A 312 5.13 1.99 -10.17
C LEU A 312 4.83 2.84 -11.43
N HIS A 313 5.89 3.37 -12.07
CA HIS A 313 5.75 4.04 -13.36
C HIS A 313 5.35 3.01 -14.42
N HIS A 314 4.20 3.21 -15.06
CA HIS A 314 3.84 2.50 -16.30
C HIS A 314 4.34 3.29 -17.51
N PRO A 315 5.47 2.93 -18.15
CA PRO A 315 5.76 3.47 -19.47
C PRO A 315 4.79 2.93 -20.52
N ALA A 316 4.51 3.76 -21.52
CA ALA A 316 3.59 3.45 -22.62
C ALA A 316 4.01 2.20 -23.40
N ARG A 317 3.01 1.36 -23.72
CA ARG A 317 3.11 0.10 -24.48
C ARG A 317 3.95 0.24 -25.75
N GLN A 318 5.02 -0.56 -25.85
CA GLN A 318 5.57 -1.02 -27.14
C GLN A 318 5.64 -2.54 -27.19
N ARG A 319 4.93 -3.12 -28.16
CA ARG A 319 4.85 -4.55 -28.48
C ARG A 319 6.08 -5.01 -29.28
N LYS A 320 6.66 -6.16 -28.90
CA LYS A 320 7.21 -7.23 -29.79
C LYS A 320 7.67 -8.46 -28.97
N ARG A 321 7.91 -9.56 -29.69
CA ARG A 321 7.61 -10.99 -29.42
C ARG A 321 8.66 -11.81 -28.62
N SER A 322 8.13 -12.83 -27.90
CA SER A 322 8.58 -14.22 -27.62
C SER A 322 9.99 -14.70 -28.03
N VAL A 323 10.67 -15.48 -27.19
CA VAL A 323 11.11 -16.90 -27.41
C VAL A 323 11.38 -17.61 -26.07
N VAL A 324 11.15 -18.91 -26.09
CA VAL A 324 11.18 -20.03 -25.12
C VAL A 324 12.57 -20.35 -24.50
N ASP A 325 12.53 -21.02 -23.35
CA ASP A 325 13.54 -21.80 -22.60
C ASP A 325 14.60 -21.12 -21.72
N ALA A 326 14.51 -21.38 -20.40
CA ALA A 326 15.65 -21.46 -19.49
C ALA A 326 15.33 -22.32 -18.24
N HIS A 327 15.13 -23.63 -18.42
CA HIS A 327 15.34 -24.61 -17.35
C HIS A 327 16.41 -25.60 -17.76
N ARG A 328 17.56 -25.55 -17.07
CA ARG A 328 18.46 -26.69 -16.99
C ARG A 328 19.01 -26.82 -15.58
N GLU A 329 18.50 -27.83 -14.90
CA GLU A 329 18.91 -28.29 -13.58
C GLU A 329 20.43 -28.49 -13.49
N LYS A 330 21.01 -28.10 -12.35
CA LYS A 330 22.21 -28.72 -11.80
C LYS A 330 21.84 -29.39 -10.48
N ARG A 331 21.91 -30.73 -10.48
CA ARG A 331 21.84 -31.58 -9.28
C ARG A 331 23.23 -31.72 -8.65
N GLY A 332 23.25 -31.74 -7.31
CA GLY A 332 24.36 -32.16 -6.45
C GLY A 332 24.36 -31.32 -5.16
N SER A 333 24.49 -31.83 -3.94
CA SER A 333 24.82 -33.16 -3.41
C SER A 333 24.17 -33.34 -2.03
N HIS A 334 23.84 -34.56 -1.66
CA HIS A 334 23.37 -34.92 -0.31
C HIS A 334 24.36 -34.49 0.78
N GLY A 335 23.86 -33.77 1.79
CA GLY A 335 24.61 -33.39 2.99
C GLY A 335 24.29 -34.30 4.16
N GLU A 336 25.31 -34.99 4.66
CA GLU A 336 25.34 -35.66 5.96
C GLU A 336 25.02 -34.69 7.11
N ARG A 337 24.44 -35.21 8.20
CA ARG A 337 24.20 -34.48 9.45
C ARG A 337 25.52 -33.85 9.97
N ARG A 338 25.75 -32.57 9.69
CA ARG A 338 26.82 -31.76 10.29
C ARG A 338 26.53 -31.66 11.79
N ARG A 339 27.45 -32.14 12.63
CA ARG A 339 27.46 -31.80 14.05
C ARG A 339 27.63 -30.28 14.17
N VAL A 340 26.74 -29.62 14.91
CA VAL A 340 26.85 -28.19 15.24
C VAL A 340 28.21 -27.96 15.91
N SER A 341 29.03 -27.08 15.34
CA SER A 341 30.34 -26.77 15.92
C SER A 341 30.16 -26.04 17.26
N ALA A 342 31.15 -26.13 18.14
CA ALA A 342 31.11 -25.39 19.41
C ALA A 342 30.94 -23.89 19.18
N ASP A 343 31.55 -23.35 18.11
CA ASP A 343 31.48 -21.94 17.74
C ASP A 343 30.06 -21.51 17.34
N VAL A 344 29.34 -22.34 16.56
CA VAL A 344 27.94 -22.07 16.21
C VAL A 344 27.05 -22.13 17.45
N LYS A 345 27.26 -23.11 18.33
CA LYS A 345 26.51 -23.21 19.58
C LYS A 345 26.71 -21.97 20.46
N ASN A 346 27.95 -21.50 20.59
CA ASN A 346 28.30 -20.30 21.35
C ASN A 346 27.69 -19.04 20.71
N ALA A 347 27.77 -18.91 19.39
CA ALA A 347 27.17 -17.79 18.66
C ALA A 347 25.66 -17.72 18.86
N LEU A 348 24.98 -18.87 18.98
CA LEU A 348 23.56 -18.95 19.21
C LEU A 348 23.13 -18.65 20.66
N GLU A 349 24.02 -18.58 21.66
CA GLU A 349 23.62 -18.51 23.09
C GLU A 349 22.62 -17.39 23.41
N ASN A 350 22.77 -16.23 22.78
CA ASN A 350 21.97 -15.02 23.05
C ASN A 350 20.97 -14.69 21.94
N ASP A 351 20.44 -15.69 21.24
CA ASP A 351 19.49 -15.50 20.12
C ASP A 351 18.17 -14.81 20.51
N ASN A 352 17.83 -14.80 21.80
CA ASN A 352 16.67 -14.07 22.34
C ASN A 352 16.95 -12.60 22.65
N CYS A 353 18.17 -12.10 22.40
CA CYS A 353 18.53 -10.72 22.65
C CYS A 353 18.46 -9.88 21.36
N TRP A 354 17.99 -8.63 21.45
CA TRP A 354 18.02 -7.71 20.31
C TRP A 354 19.43 -7.45 19.76
N LYS A 355 20.45 -7.55 20.62
CA LYS A 355 21.88 -7.36 20.32
C LYS A 355 22.52 -8.56 19.62
N PHE A 356 21.73 -9.56 19.22
CA PHE A 356 22.23 -10.76 18.56
C PHE A 356 22.99 -10.43 17.27
N ASP A 357 24.24 -10.88 17.16
CA ASP A 357 25.08 -10.65 15.98
C ASP A 357 24.85 -11.75 14.94
N ILE A 358 23.84 -11.54 14.09
CA ILE A 358 23.49 -12.46 13.01
C ILE A 358 24.62 -12.62 11.99
N LEU A 359 25.46 -11.60 11.80
CA LEU A 359 26.57 -11.63 10.85
C LEU A 359 27.77 -12.40 11.40
N HIS A 360 27.92 -12.45 12.73
CA HIS A 360 28.82 -13.40 13.36
C HIS A 360 28.33 -14.84 13.15
N LEU A 361 27.02 -15.10 13.31
CA LEU A 361 26.44 -16.41 13.03
C LEU A 361 26.66 -16.83 11.58
N GLU A 362 26.39 -15.96 10.61
CA GLU A 362 26.69 -16.18 9.17
C GLU A 362 28.12 -16.69 8.97
N LYS A 363 29.10 -16.01 9.60
CA LYS A 363 30.51 -16.37 9.46
C LYS A 363 30.85 -17.74 10.06
N VAL A 364 30.40 -18.03 11.29
CA VAL A 364 30.75 -19.29 11.98
C VAL A 364 29.94 -20.50 11.48
N SER A 365 28.78 -20.24 10.86
CA SER A 365 27.92 -21.27 10.27
C SER A 365 28.21 -21.54 8.79
N ASP A 366 29.18 -20.84 8.17
CA ASP A 366 29.49 -20.97 6.74
C ASP A 366 28.28 -20.63 5.86
N HIS A 367 27.69 -19.44 6.10
CA HIS A 367 26.50 -18.91 5.42
C HIS A 367 25.19 -19.69 5.65
N HIS A 368 25.12 -20.52 6.70
CA HIS A 368 23.92 -21.27 7.09
C HIS A 368 23.16 -20.63 8.26
N ALA A 369 23.14 -19.30 8.34
CA ALA A 369 22.56 -18.59 9.49
C ALA A 369 21.06 -18.90 9.68
N LEU A 370 20.30 -19.04 8.59
CA LEU A 370 18.84 -19.25 8.64
C LEU A 370 18.51 -20.62 9.23
N SER A 371 19.15 -21.68 8.76
CA SER A 371 18.92 -23.02 9.29
C SER A 371 19.36 -23.14 10.75
N GLN A 372 20.48 -22.50 11.14
CA GLN A 372 20.97 -22.52 12.52
C GLN A 372 20.05 -21.78 13.48
N VAL A 373 19.73 -20.50 13.22
CA VAL A 373 18.86 -19.72 14.12
C VAL A 373 17.43 -20.24 14.08
N GLY A 374 16.95 -20.65 12.90
CA GLY A 374 15.58 -21.10 12.72
C GLY A 374 15.28 -22.38 13.49
N MET A 375 16.17 -23.38 13.48
CA MET A 375 15.96 -24.58 14.30
C MET A 375 15.89 -24.27 15.79
N LYS A 376 16.73 -23.35 16.29
CA LYS A 376 16.70 -22.95 17.70
C LYS A 376 15.43 -22.18 18.07
N VAL A 377 15.02 -21.24 17.21
CA VAL A 377 13.78 -20.46 17.38
C VAL A 377 12.56 -21.38 17.32
N PHE A 378 12.51 -22.30 16.35
CA PHE A 378 11.39 -23.22 16.19
C PHE A 378 11.26 -24.22 17.35
N GLU A 379 12.37 -24.66 17.94
CA GLU A 379 12.36 -25.44 19.18
C GLU A 379 11.79 -24.63 20.34
N ARG A 380 12.25 -23.39 20.54
CA ARG A 380 11.73 -22.49 21.60
C ARG A 380 10.22 -22.26 21.46
N TRP A 381 9.74 -22.06 20.23
CA TRP A 381 8.34 -21.80 19.92
C TRP A 381 7.51 -23.06 19.68
N LYS A 382 8.08 -24.25 19.90
CA LYS A 382 7.37 -25.54 19.79
C LYS A 382 6.66 -25.71 18.45
N VAL A 383 7.25 -25.22 17.36
CA VAL A 383 6.65 -25.24 16.01
C VAL A 383 6.27 -26.66 15.60
N CYS A 384 7.10 -27.66 15.92
CA CYS A 384 6.82 -29.07 15.67
C CYS A 384 5.54 -29.56 16.37
N GLU A 385 5.27 -29.12 17.60
CA GLU A 385 4.06 -29.50 18.35
C GLU A 385 2.81 -28.91 17.68
N VAL A 386 2.86 -27.63 17.29
CA VAL A 386 1.74 -26.92 16.63
C VAL A 386 1.44 -27.51 15.25
N LEU A 387 2.47 -27.86 14.48
CA LEU A 387 2.31 -28.45 13.15
C LEU A 387 2.09 -29.97 13.16
N GLY A 388 2.29 -30.60 14.32
CA GLY A 388 2.29 -32.06 14.46
C GLY A 388 3.41 -32.75 13.66
N CYS A 389 4.54 -32.09 13.42
CA CYS A 389 5.63 -32.61 12.61
C CYS A 389 6.88 -32.98 13.46
N SER A 390 7.81 -33.75 12.88
CA SER A 390 9.07 -34.11 13.57
C SER A 390 10.17 -33.07 13.32
N ASP A 391 11.09 -32.90 14.27
CA ASP A 391 12.27 -32.02 14.11
C ASP A 391 13.09 -32.35 12.86
N ASP A 392 13.22 -33.63 12.50
CA ASP A 392 13.91 -34.07 11.29
C ASP A 392 13.20 -33.62 9.99
N LEU A 393 11.87 -33.46 10.02
CA LEU A 393 11.09 -32.95 8.88
C LEU A 393 11.25 -31.43 8.79
N LEU A 394 11.16 -30.74 9.92
CA LEU A 394 11.34 -29.29 10.00
C LEU A 394 12.76 -28.86 9.60
N ASN A 395 13.79 -29.60 10.05
CA ASN A 395 15.17 -29.36 9.66
C ASN A 395 15.40 -29.53 8.15
N ARG A 396 14.81 -30.56 7.53
CA ARG A 396 14.90 -30.72 6.07
C ARG A 396 14.15 -29.63 5.32
N TRP A 397 13.02 -29.17 5.86
CA TRP A 397 12.28 -28.05 5.29
C TRP A 397 13.10 -26.77 5.32
N ILE A 398 13.63 -26.35 6.47
CA ILE A 398 14.38 -25.09 6.55
C ILE A 398 15.67 -25.13 5.74
N LEU A 399 16.36 -26.29 5.66
CA LEU A 399 17.51 -26.46 4.75
C LEU A 399 17.10 -26.34 3.28
N SER A 400 15.91 -26.84 2.91
CA SER A 400 15.38 -26.68 1.56
C SER A 400 15.03 -25.22 1.26
N ILE A 401 14.49 -24.48 2.22
CA ILE A 401 14.20 -23.04 2.08
C ILE A 401 15.51 -22.25 1.95
N GLU A 402 16.46 -22.43 2.87
CA GLU A 402 17.76 -21.76 2.87
C GLU A 402 18.51 -21.95 1.55
N ALA A 403 18.45 -23.15 0.97
CA ALA A 403 19.09 -23.46 -0.31
C ALA A 403 18.53 -22.67 -1.52
N HIS A 404 17.34 -22.08 -1.42
CA HIS A 404 16.72 -21.25 -2.47
C HIS A 404 16.93 -19.74 -2.25
N TYR A 405 17.62 -19.34 -1.19
CA TYR A 405 18.14 -17.98 -1.07
C TYR A 405 19.44 -17.84 -1.87
N HIS A 406 19.58 -16.75 -2.63
CA HIS A 406 20.73 -16.56 -3.50
C HIS A 406 21.91 -16.00 -2.70
N ALA A 407 22.92 -16.83 -2.43
CA ALA A 407 24.14 -16.41 -1.73
C ALA A 407 24.94 -15.30 -2.46
N GLY A 408 24.66 -15.07 -3.75
CA GLY A 408 25.24 -13.98 -4.52
C GLY A 408 24.64 -12.60 -4.24
N ASN A 409 23.45 -12.52 -3.63
CA ASN A 409 22.85 -11.26 -3.23
C ASN A 409 23.57 -10.71 -2.00
N THR A 410 23.85 -9.42 -1.99
CA THR A 410 24.55 -8.77 -0.88
C THR A 410 23.64 -8.55 0.31
N TYR A 411 22.34 -8.31 0.08
CA TYR A 411 21.35 -8.10 1.14
C TYR A 411 20.31 -9.23 1.19
N HIS A 412 19.54 -9.45 0.11
CA HIS A 412 18.42 -10.39 0.10
C HIS A 412 18.91 -11.84 -0.07
N ASN A 413 19.65 -12.33 0.93
CA ASN A 413 20.16 -13.69 1.05
C ASN A 413 19.64 -14.34 2.35
N ALA A 414 20.03 -15.59 2.62
CA ALA A 414 19.53 -16.34 3.77
C ALA A 414 19.83 -15.66 5.11
N THR A 415 20.90 -14.86 5.21
CA THR A 415 21.25 -14.16 6.45
C THR A 415 20.27 -13.02 6.75
N HIS A 416 19.72 -12.35 5.74
CA HIS A 416 18.64 -11.36 5.97
C HIS A 416 17.39 -12.06 6.51
N ALA A 417 16.96 -13.15 5.87
CA ALA A 417 15.84 -13.95 6.37
C ALA A 417 16.05 -14.46 7.80
N ALA A 418 17.29 -14.83 8.15
CA ALA A 418 17.67 -15.22 9.49
C ALA A 418 17.56 -14.07 10.51
N ASP A 419 17.95 -12.84 10.14
CA ASP A 419 17.80 -11.64 10.96
C ASP A 419 16.33 -11.31 11.22
N VAL A 420 15.50 -11.36 10.17
CA VAL A 420 14.04 -11.12 10.25
C VAL A 420 13.34 -12.18 11.11
N LEU A 421 13.73 -13.45 10.97
CA LEU A 421 13.21 -14.54 11.82
C LEU A 421 13.57 -14.32 13.29
N GLN A 422 14.81 -13.92 13.58
CA GLN A 422 15.25 -13.63 14.93
C GLN A 422 14.52 -12.42 15.53
N ALA A 423 14.38 -11.32 14.77
CA ALA A 423 13.61 -10.15 15.19
C ALA A 423 12.13 -10.47 15.44
N THR A 424 11.53 -11.29 14.57
CA THR A 424 10.14 -11.74 14.71
C THR A 424 9.96 -12.52 16.00
N SER A 425 10.87 -13.46 16.31
CA SER A 425 10.85 -14.14 17.61
C SER A 425 11.02 -13.18 18.78
N PHE A 426 11.92 -12.21 18.70
CA PHE A 426 12.14 -11.23 19.77
C PHE A 426 10.88 -10.41 20.05
N PHE A 427 10.17 -9.98 19.00
CA PHE A 427 8.92 -9.24 19.16
C PHE A 427 7.79 -10.09 19.74
N LEU A 428 7.69 -11.35 19.33
CA LEU A 428 6.69 -12.27 19.88
C LEU A 428 6.94 -12.57 21.37
N ASP A 429 8.20 -12.52 21.84
CA ASP A 429 8.55 -12.65 23.25
C ASP A 429 8.10 -11.45 24.12
N SER A 430 7.71 -10.31 23.52
CA SER A 430 7.17 -9.18 24.28
C SER A 430 5.85 -9.56 24.94
N PRO A 431 5.71 -9.41 26.28
CA PRO A 431 4.45 -9.70 26.96
C PRO A 431 3.26 -8.88 26.43
N SER A 432 3.51 -7.66 25.95
CA SER A 432 2.44 -6.80 25.40
C SER A 432 1.94 -7.30 24.04
N VAL A 433 2.79 -8.00 23.30
CA VAL A 433 2.42 -8.64 22.02
C VAL A 433 1.79 -10.01 22.28
N ALA A 434 2.44 -10.84 23.10
CA ALA A 434 2.05 -12.23 23.35
C ALA A 434 0.60 -12.40 23.84
N ILE A 435 0.07 -11.44 24.63
CA ILE A 435 -1.32 -11.49 25.12
C ILE A 435 -2.38 -11.30 24.02
N HIS A 436 -1.99 -10.82 22.83
CA HIS A 436 -2.88 -10.51 21.72
C HIS A 436 -2.65 -11.39 20.49
N VAL A 437 -1.63 -12.26 20.52
CA VAL A 437 -1.27 -13.12 19.38
C VAL A 437 -1.61 -14.57 19.70
N ASN A 438 -2.39 -15.19 18.82
CA ASN A 438 -2.73 -16.61 18.90
C ASN A 438 -1.52 -17.47 18.50
N GLU A 439 -1.40 -18.67 19.08
CA GLU A 439 -0.26 -19.58 18.86
C GLU A 439 -0.07 -19.94 17.37
N SER A 440 -1.17 -20.19 16.64
CA SER A 440 -1.13 -20.47 15.20
C SER A 440 -0.58 -19.29 14.39
N HIS A 441 -0.92 -18.06 14.74
CA HIS A 441 -0.42 -16.85 14.08
C HIS A 441 1.05 -16.57 14.45
N ALA A 442 1.47 -16.86 15.68
CA ALA A 442 2.88 -16.77 16.06
C ALA A 442 3.75 -17.75 15.24
N VAL A 443 3.31 -19.01 15.11
CA VAL A 443 3.99 -20.00 14.25
C VAL A 443 3.97 -19.57 12.78
N ALA A 444 2.83 -19.06 12.28
CA ALA A 444 2.74 -18.52 10.92
C ALA A 444 3.73 -17.37 10.69
N ALA A 445 3.89 -16.45 11.65
CA ALA A 445 4.82 -15.33 11.56
C ALA A 445 6.28 -15.78 11.49
N LEU A 446 6.67 -16.78 12.29
CA LEU A 446 8.01 -17.36 12.23
C LEU A 446 8.27 -18.05 10.88
N LEU A 447 7.30 -18.83 10.38
CA LEU A 447 7.44 -19.47 9.07
C LEU A 447 7.45 -18.44 7.93
N ALA A 448 6.63 -17.38 8.02
CA ALA A 448 6.58 -16.29 7.06
C ALA A 448 7.91 -15.53 7.01
N ALA A 449 8.47 -15.15 8.17
CA ALA A 449 9.78 -14.49 8.27
C ALA A 449 10.90 -15.31 7.59
N ALA A 450 10.88 -16.64 7.77
CA ALA A 450 11.87 -17.54 7.17
C ALA A 450 11.78 -17.64 5.63
N VAL A 451 10.65 -17.26 5.01
CA VAL A 451 10.40 -17.41 3.57
C VAL A 451 10.08 -16.10 2.84
N HIS A 452 10.00 -14.98 3.55
CA HIS A 452 9.41 -13.74 3.01
C HIS A 452 10.12 -13.17 1.78
N ASP A 453 11.41 -13.52 1.60
CA ASP A 453 12.29 -13.09 0.49
C ASP A 453 12.87 -14.28 -0.32
N LEU A 454 12.22 -15.44 -0.24
CA LEU A 454 12.72 -16.67 -0.86
C LEU A 454 12.89 -16.53 -2.38
N ASP A 455 14.06 -16.86 -2.92
CA ASP A 455 14.38 -16.72 -4.36
C ASP A 455 14.36 -15.26 -4.87
N HIS A 456 14.61 -14.27 -3.98
CA HIS A 456 14.77 -12.88 -4.38
C HIS A 456 15.94 -12.70 -5.38
N PRO A 457 15.76 -12.01 -6.52
CA PRO A 457 16.77 -11.91 -7.59
C PRO A 457 17.79 -10.78 -7.39
N GLY A 458 17.75 -10.12 -6.23
CA GLY A 458 18.57 -8.95 -5.93
C GLY A 458 18.11 -7.67 -6.65
N ARG A 459 16.87 -7.64 -7.14
CA ARG A 459 16.29 -6.52 -7.91
C ARG A 459 14.86 -6.28 -7.44
N GLY A 460 14.44 -5.02 -7.35
CA GLY A 460 13.10 -4.65 -6.89
C GLY A 460 12.00 -4.83 -7.95
N ASN A 461 10.74 -4.78 -7.51
CA ASN A 461 9.55 -4.93 -8.34
C ASN A 461 9.53 -3.99 -9.57
N ALA A 462 9.92 -2.71 -9.40
CA ALA A 462 9.98 -1.74 -10.50
C ALA A 462 10.96 -2.15 -11.61
N TYR A 463 12.11 -2.73 -11.26
CA TYR A 463 13.07 -3.26 -12.22
C TYR A 463 12.47 -4.43 -13.02
N LEU A 464 11.77 -5.36 -12.35
CA LEU A 464 11.13 -6.50 -13.00
C LEU A 464 10.08 -6.07 -14.03
N ILE A 465 9.31 -5.01 -13.73
CA ILE A 465 8.32 -4.41 -14.63
C ILE A 465 9.01 -3.78 -15.83
N ASN A 466 10.01 -2.93 -15.60
CA ASN A 466 10.74 -2.22 -16.66
C ASN A 466 11.47 -3.18 -17.62
N THR A 467 11.94 -4.31 -17.09
CA THR A 467 12.60 -5.37 -17.88
C THR A 467 11.63 -6.41 -18.45
N ARG A 468 10.33 -6.35 -18.10
CA ARG A 468 9.29 -7.31 -18.53
C ARG A 468 9.64 -8.75 -18.18
N GLN A 469 10.17 -8.94 -16.97
CA GLN A 469 10.48 -10.27 -16.44
C GLN A 469 9.23 -11.15 -16.40
N SER A 470 9.43 -12.47 -16.50
CA SER A 470 8.33 -13.44 -16.50
C SER A 470 7.47 -13.33 -15.23
N LEU A 471 8.08 -13.08 -14.08
CA LEU A 471 7.38 -12.88 -12.81
C LEU A 471 6.46 -11.65 -12.84
N ALA A 472 6.92 -10.52 -13.41
CA ALA A 472 6.11 -9.32 -13.54
C ALA A 472 4.85 -9.59 -14.37
N ILE A 473 5.01 -10.32 -15.49
CA ILE A 473 3.90 -10.73 -16.34
C ILE A 473 2.97 -11.72 -15.61
N LEU A 474 3.52 -12.69 -14.89
CA LEU A 474 2.77 -13.72 -14.16
C LEU A 474 1.86 -13.11 -13.07
N TYR A 475 2.41 -12.16 -12.31
CA TYR A 475 1.70 -11.49 -11.21
C TYR A 475 1.07 -10.15 -11.62
N ASN A 476 1.03 -9.85 -12.92
CA ASN A 476 0.41 -8.67 -13.50
C ASN A 476 0.85 -7.35 -12.83
N ASP A 477 2.14 -7.23 -12.54
CA ASP A 477 2.75 -6.07 -11.88
C ASP A 477 2.27 -5.79 -10.43
N ASN A 478 1.59 -6.73 -9.76
CA ASN A 478 1.08 -6.57 -8.39
C ASN A 478 1.91 -7.39 -7.39
N SER A 479 2.57 -6.74 -6.43
CA SER A 479 3.38 -7.36 -5.35
C SER A 479 4.16 -8.59 -5.87
N ILE A 480 4.95 -8.36 -6.93
CA ILE A 480 5.44 -9.43 -7.82
C ILE A 480 6.30 -10.40 -7.03
N LEU A 481 7.29 -9.87 -6.32
CA LEU A 481 8.25 -10.63 -5.53
C LEU A 481 7.58 -11.26 -4.33
N GLU A 482 6.74 -10.53 -3.60
CA GLU A 482 6.07 -11.04 -2.41
C GLU A 482 5.13 -12.22 -2.74
N ASN A 483 4.41 -12.14 -3.86
CA ASN A 483 3.64 -13.26 -4.38
C ASN A 483 4.53 -14.44 -4.80
N HIS A 484 5.69 -14.18 -5.41
CA HIS A 484 6.64 -15.20 -5.81
C HIS A 484 7.22 -15.94 -4.61
N HIS A 485 7.70 -15.22 -3.60
CA HIS A 485 8.29 -15.75 -2.38
C HIS A 485 7.36 -16.76 -1.71
N ILE A 486 6.12 -16.35 -1.44
CA ILE A 486 5.15 -17.23 -0.78
C ILE A 486 4.65 -18.36 -1.68
N ALA A 487 4.48 -18.12 -2.99
CA ALA A 487 4.07 -19.16 -3.92
C ALA A 487 5.13 -20.27 -4.01
N LEU A 488 6.41 -19.89 -4.15
CA LEU A 488 7.52 -20.82 -4.21
C LEU A 488 7.70 -21.58 -2.90
N ALA A 489 7.59 -20.91 -1.74
CA ALA A 489 7.70 -21.54 -0.43
C ALA A 489 6.71 -22.70 -0.29
N PHE A 490 5.44 -22.48 -0.63
CA PHE A 490 4.43 -23.55 -0.63
C PHE A 490 4.64 -24.57 -1.72
N GLN A 491 5.09 -24.17 -2.92
CA GLN A 491 5.39 -25.11 -3.99
C GLN A 491 6.47 -26.10 -3.55
N LEU A 492 7.57 -25.62 -2.96
CA LEU A 492 8.68 -26.45 -2.43
C LEU A 492 8.21 -27.34 -1.28
N THR A 493 7.44 -26.78 -0.35
CA THR A 493 6.97 -27.52 0.83
C THR A 493 6.04 -28.67 0.45
N LEU A 494 5.16 -28.45 -0.54
CA LEU A 494 4.12 -29.41 -0.93
C LEU A 494 4.58 -30.39 -2.02
N GLN A 495 5.85 -30.36 -2.46
CA GLN A 495 6.35 -31.32 -3.45
C GLN A 495 6.33 -32.75 -2.88
N HIS A 496 5.60 -33.64 -3.54
CA HIS A 496 5.44 -35.04 -3.11
C HIS A 496 6.75 -35.81 -2.89
N ASN A 497 7.80 -35.47 -3.65
CA ASN A 497 9.07 -36.22 -3.64
C ASN A 497 10.13 -35.64 -2.71
N ALA A 498 9.89 -34.46 -2.12
CA ALA A 498 10.92 -33.74 -1.36
C ALA A 498 10.97 -34.17 0.12
N ASN A 499 9.90 -34.77 0.65
CA ASN A 499 9.81 -35.18 2.06
C ASN A 499 10.16 -34.02 3.02
N VAL A 500 9.61 -32.83 2.73
CA VAL A 500 9.76 -31.57 3.48
C VAL A 500 8.41 -30.94 3.86
N ASN A 501 7.30 -31.65 3.65
CA ASN A 501 5.97 -31.12 3.92
C ASN A 501 5.67 -31.05 5.42
N ILE A 502 6.08 -29.97 6.08
CA ILE A 502 5.85 -29.71 7.51
C ILE A 502 4.37 -29.56 7.88
N PHE A 503 3.47 -29.42 6.90
CA PHE A 503 2.02 -29.27 7.11
C PHE A 503 1.25 -30.58 6.97
N SER A 504 1.92 -31.73 6.76
CA SER A 504 1.26 -33.00 6.40
C SER A 504 0.25 -33.51 7.43
N ASN A 505 0.43 -33.13 8.70
CA ASN A 505 -0.37 -33.62 9.82
C ASN A 505 -1.43 -32.62 10.30
N LEU A 506 -1.48 -31.42 9.68
CA LEU A 506 -2.56 -30.47 9.91
C LEU A 506 -3.85 -30.98 9.27
N SER A 507 -4.99 -30.70 9.91
CA SER A 507 -6.28 -30.80 9.25
C SER A 507 -6.37 -29.82 8.08
N ARG A 508 -7.35 -30.04 7.20
CA ARG A 508 -7.57 -29.17 6.04
C ARG A 508 -7.86 -27.72 6.47
N GLU A 509 -8.65 -27.55 7.51
CA GLU A 509 -9.03 -26.25 8.07
C GLU A 509 -7.82 -25.53 8.68
N GLU A 510 -7.00 -26.23 9.47
CA GLU A 510 -5.76 -25.67 10.05
C GLU A 510 -4.76 -25.28 8.97
N PHE A 511 -4.56 -26.12 7.95
CA PHE A 511 -3.69 -25.79 6.82
C PHE A 511 -4.17 -24.55 6.06
N ILE A 512 -5.48 -24.41 5.83
CA ILE A 512 -6.05 -23.22 5.17
C ILE A 512 -5.77 -21.96 5.99
N GLN A 513 -5.96 -22.01 7.30
CA GLN A 513 -5.71 -20.87 8.20
C GLN A 513 -4.22 -20.52 8.27
N MET A 514 -3.35 -21.51 8.47
CA MET A 514 -1.89 -21.34 8.48
C MET A 514 -1.39 -20.73 7.17
N ARG A 515 -1.86 -21.26 6.03
CA ARG A 515 -1.52 -20.74 4.71
C ARG A 515 -2.00 -19.30 4.53
N HIS A 516 -3.23 -19.00 4.91
CA HIS A 516 -3.78 -17.64 4.82
C HIS A 516 -2.92 -16.65 5.63
N ALA A 517 -2.63 -16.98 6.88
CA ALA A 517 -1.81 -16.15 7.76
C ALA A 517 -0.41 -15.88 7.18
N MET A 518 0.29 -16.92 6.70
CA MET A 518 1.60 -16.74 6.08
C MET A 518 1.55 -15.89 4.80
N VAL A 519 0.50 -16.04 3.97
CA VAL A 519 0.30 -15.23 2.76
C VAL A 519 0.10 -13.76 3.12
N GLU A 520 -0.76 -13.45 4.08
CA GLU A 520 -1.01 -12.07 4.49
C GLU A 520 0.26 -11.40 5.02
N MET A 521 1.04 -12.11 5.85
CA MET A 521 2.28 -11.58 6.43
C MET A 521 3.38 -11.35 5.40
N VAL A 522 3.56 -12.26 4.43
CA VAL A 522 4.55 -12.05 3.35
C VAL A 522 4.08 -10.95 2.40
N LEU A 523 2.79 -10.85 2.07
CA LEU A 523 2.30 -9.72 1.28
C LEU A 523 2.38 -8.38 2.01
N ALA A 524 2.44 -8.40 3.36
CA ALA A 524 2.62 -7.21 4.17
C ALA A 524 4.04 -6.63 4.10
N THR A 525 5.05 -7.40 3.66
CA THR A 525 6.42 -6.89 3.51
C THR A 525 6.53 -5.93 2.34
N ASP A 526 5.65 -6.02 1.33
CA ASP A 526 5.59 -5.09 0.19
C ASP A 526 5.57 -3.63 0.70
N ILE A 527 6.64 -2.91 0.38
CA ILE A 527 6.85 -1.55 0.84
C ILE A 527 5.89 -0.56 0.18
N SER A 528 5.33 -0.88 -1.00
CA SER A 528 4.31 -0.06 -1.67
C SER A 528 2.99 -0.02 -0.89
N ARG A 529 2.75 -1.04 -0.04
CA ARG A 529 1.59 -1.14 0.85
C ARG A 529 1.88 -0.65 2.27
N HIS A 530 3.04 -0.05 2.50
CA HIS A 530 3.50 0.28 3.86
C HIS A 530 2.49 1.09 4.67
N PHE A 531 1.97 2.18 4.09
CA PHE A 531 1.03 3.06 4.77
C PHE A 531 -0.35 2.44 4.95
N GLU A 532 -0.74 1.47 4.11
CA GLU A 532 -1.98 0.71 4.26
C GLU A 532 -1.94 -0.11 5.55
N TYR A 533 -0.88 -0.90 5.74
CA TYR A 533 -0.69 -1.73 6.93
C TYR A 533 -0.50 -0.90 8.21
N LEU A 534 0.27 0.19 8.13
CA LEU A 534 0.45 1.12 9.25
C LEU A 534 -0.89 1.75 9.68
N ALA A 535 -1.72 2.18 8.71
CA ALA A 535 -3.03 2.74 9.01
C ALA A 535 -4.01 1.69 9.56
N LYS A 536 -3.94 0.44 9.07
CA LYS A 536 -4.72 -0.70 9.59
C LYS A 536 -4.35 -0.96 11.05
N PHE A 537 -3.06 -1.01 11.37
CA PHE A 537 -2.57 -1.21 12.73
C PHE A 537 -2.98 -0.08 13.68
N ASN A 538 -2.81 1.18 13.26
CA ASN A 538 -3.18 2.35 14.08
C ASN A 538 -4.69 2.45 14.39
N LYS A 539 -5.55 1.84 13.57
CA LYS A 539 -7.00 1.80 13.79
C LYS A 539 -7.45 0.62 14.66
N MET A 540 -6.55 -0.30 14.97
CA MET A 540 -6.87 -1.50 15.73
C MET A 540 -7.18 -1.14 17.20
N HIS A 541 -8.28 -1.68 17.71
CA HIS A 541 -8.62 -1.62 19.14
C HIS A 541 -8.42 -3.00 19.75
N VAL A 542 -7.72 -3.09 20.88
CA VAL A 542 -7.40 -4.37 21.55
C VAL A 542 -8.14 -4.59 22.87
N THR A 543 -8.84 -3.58 23.38
CA THR A 543 -9.61 -3.62 24.64
C THR A 543 -11.08 -3.97 24.38
N ASP A 544 -11.66 -4.85 25.20
CA ASP A 544 -13.08 -5.24 25.17
C ASP A 544 -13.59 -5.69 23.79
N VAL A 545 -12.76 -6.44 23.07
CA VAL A 545 -13.06 -6.96 21.72
C VAL A 545 -13.64 -8.37 21.74
N ALA A 546 -14.60 -8.61 20.84
CA ALA A 546 -15.16 -9.94 20.57
C ALA A 546 -14.09 -10.92 20.04
N GLU A 547 -14.34 -12.21 20.16
CA GLU A 547 -13.37 -13.27 19.82
C GLU A 547 -12.93 -13.27 18.35
N GLU A 548 -13.86 -13.09 17.41
CA GLU A 548 -13.56 -12.96 15.98
C GLU A 548 -12.65 -11.75 15.68
N GLN A 549 -12.86 -10.65 16.41
CA GLN A 549 -12.02 -9.46 16.30
C GLN A 549 -10.64 -9.69 16.93
N ARG A 550 -10.51 -10.53 17.97
CA ARG A 550 -9.20 -10.91 18.53
C ARG A 550 -8.35 -11.67 17.53
N ASP A 551 -8.96 -12.59 16.78
CA ASP A 551 -8.24 -13.34 15.74
C ASP A 551 -7.77 -12.41 14.61
N THR A 552 -8.65 -11.51 14.16
CA THR A 552 -8.31 -10.48 13.15
C THR A 552 -7.21 -9.53 13.66
N ASN A 553 -7.26 -9.14 14.93
CA ASN A 553 -6.24 -8.31 15.57
C ASN A 553 -4.91 -9.08 15.66
N SER A 554 -4.94 -10.36 16.05
CA SER A 554 -3.75 -11.19 16.10
C SER A 554 -3.04 -11.25 14.75
N LEU A 555 -3.79 -11.41 13.65
CA LEU A 555 -3.22 -11.37 12.30
C LEU A 555 -2.66 -9.99 11.97
N THR A 556 -3.39 -8.91 12.25
CA THR A 556 -2.95 -7.52 12.01
C THR A 556 -1.68 -7.17 12.79
N ILE A 557 -1.56 -7.66 14.03
CA ILE A 557 -0.35 -7.51 14.84
C ILE A 557 0.81 -8.25 14.18
N CYS A 558 0.59 -9.47 13.70
CA CYS A 558 1.63 -10.25 13.03
C CYS A 558 2.05 -9.64 11.68
N ASP A 559 1.12 -9.08 10.90
CA ASP A 559 1.42 -8.33 9.66
C ASP A 559 2.41 -7.19 9.98
N MET A 560 2.10 -6.38 10.99
CA MET A 560 2.94 -5.25 11.39
C MET A 560 4.27 -5.72 12.03
N LEU A 561 4.23 -6.80 12.80
CA LEU A 561 5.40 -7.38 13.48
C LEU A 561 6.44 -7.88 12.46
N VAL A 562 6.02 -8.68 11.48
CA VAL A 562 6.92 -9.17 10.42
C VAL A 562 7.44 -8.01 9.60
N LYS A 563 6.60 -7.01 9.29
CA LYS A 563 7.04 -5.82 8.57
C LYS A 563 8.08 -5.00 9.35
N CYS A 564 7.88 -4.79 10.65
CA CYS A 564 8.86 -4.14 11.50
C CYS A 564 10.17 -4.93 11.61
N ALA A 565 10.09 -6.26 11.63
CA ALA A 565 11.26 -7.14 11.66
C ALA A 565 12.08 -7.01 10.37
N ASP A 566 11.40 -6.99 9.22
CA ASP A 566 12.01 -6.84 7.89
C ASP A 566 12.77 -5.51 7.73
N ILE A 567 12.20 -4.40 8.22
CA ILE A 567 12.85 -3.09 8.18
C ILE A 567 13.62 -2.71 9.46
N SER A 568 14.04 -3.70 10.27
CA SER A 568 14.58 -3.45 11.62
C SER A 568 16.03 -2.99 11.69
N ASN A 569 16.76 -3.06 10.57
CA ASN A 569 18.20 -2.74 10.49
C ASN A 569 18.59 -1.38 11.09
N PRO A 570 17.82 -0.29 10.91
CA PRO A 570 18.11 1.00 11.54
C PRO A 570 18.08 0.96 13.07
N ALA A 571 17.32 0.04 13.68
CA ALA A 571 17.17 -0.11 15.12
C ALA A 571 18.15 -1.13 15.74
N ARG A 572 19.00 -1.80 14.93
CA ARG A 572 20.06 -2.69 15.44
C ARG A 572 21.22 -1.90 16.06
N GLU A 573 22.11 -2.56 16.78
CA GLU A 573 23.35 -1.91 17.23
C GLU A 573 24.15 -1.36 16.03
N TRP A 574 24.86 -0.25 16.23
CA TRP A 574 25.49 0.52 15.15
C TRP A 574 26.33 -0.33 14.18
N GLY A 575 27.09 -1.31 14.68
CA GLY A 575 27.91 -2.18 13.82
C GLY A 575 27.08 -3.01 12.84
N LEU A 576 25.93 -3.53 13.29
CA LEU A 576 24.98 -4.25 12.43
C LEU A 576 24.21 -3.30 11.51
N CYS A 577 23.71 -2.19 12.07
CA CYS A 577 23.01 -1.15 11.30
C CYS A 577 23.85 -0.69 10.09
N GLN A 578 25.13 -0.41 10.31
CA GLN A 578 26.06 0.01 9.26
C GLN A 578 26.30 -1.09 8.21
N ARG A 579 26.55 -2.33 8.64
CA ARG A 579 26.82 -3.44 7.72
C ARG A 579 25.59 -3.79 6.88
N TRP A 580 24.40 -3.76 7.46
CA TRP A 580 23.15 -3.95 6.72
C TRP A 580 22.88 -2.82 5.73
N ALA A 581 23.08 -1.56 6.13
CA ALA A 581 22.99 -0.41 5.24
C ALA A 581 23.93 -0.53 4.03
N HIS A 582 25.16 -0.98 4.24
CA HIS A 582 26.13 -1.20 3.17
C HIS A 582 25.70 -2.34 2.23
N ARG A 583 25.17 -3.44 2.77
CA ARG A 583 24.68 -4.59 1.99
C ARG A 583 23.53 -4.22 1.06
N ILE A 584 22.53 -3.48 1.55
CA ILE A 584 21.37 -3.08 0.72
C ILE A 584 21.77 -2.05 -0.34
N VAL A 585 22.62 -1.09 0.01
CA VAL A 585 23.11 -0.07 -0.92
C VAL A 585 23.90 -0.71 -2.06
N GLU A 586 24.75 -1.70 -1.76
CA GLU A 586 25.51 -2.44 -2.77
C GLU A 586 24.58 -3.13 -3.79
N GLU A 587 23.45 -3.68 -3.32
CA GLU A 587 22.47 -4.32 -4.18
C GLU A 587 21.74 -3.30 -5.08
N TYR A 588 21.40 -2.12 -4.54
CA TYR A 588 20.83 -1.02 -5.32
C TYR A 588 21.82 -0.40 -6.30
N PHE A 589 23.11 -0.36 -5.97
CA PHE A 589 24.17 0.05 -6.90
C PHE A 589 24.24 -0.88 -8.10
N GLU A 590 24.15 -2.18 -7.85
CA GLU A 590 24.16 -3.21 -8.88
C GLU A 590 22.91 -3.09 -9.79
N GLN A 591 21.72 -2.90 -9.22
CA GLN A 591 20.50 -2.62 -10.00
C GLN A 591 20.66 -1.36 -10.86
N THR A 592 21.10 -0.25 -10.27
CA THR A 592 21.24 1.04 -10.96
C THR A 592 22.25 0.95 -12.11
N ARG A 593 23.35 0.19 -11.92
CA ARG A 593 24.32 -0.08 -12.98
C ARG A 593 23.65 -0.79 -14.15
N GLU A 594 22.95 -1.88 -13.90
CA GLU A 594 22.27 -2.65 -14.95
C GLU A 594 21.20 -1.84 -15.68
N GLU A 595 20.44 -1.01 -14.97
CA GLU A 595 19.43 -0.12 -15.57
C GLU A 595 20.08 0.83 -16.57
N LYS A 596 21.21 1.45 -16.20
CA LYS A 596 21.98 2.34 -17.08
C LYS A 596 22.57 1.60 -18.28
N GLU A 597 23.17 0.44 -18.07
CA GLU A 597 23.75 -0.40 -19.13
C GLU A 597 22.69 -0.86 -20.15
N LYS A 598 21.48 -1.14 -19.69
CA LYS A 598 20.35 -1.57 -20.53
C LYS A 598 19.55 -0.39 -21.12
N GLY A 599 19.89 0.85 -20.79
CA GLY A 599 19.15 2.04 -21.21
C GLY A 599 17.71 2.09 -20.69
N LEU A 600 17.46 1.52 -19.51
CA LEU A 600 16.16 1.51 -18.85
C LEU A 600 15.94 2.81 -18.04
N PRO A 601 14.68 3.16 -17.73
CA PRO A 601 14.39 4.19 -16.73
C PRO A 601 15.03 3.79 -15.40
N VAL A 602 15.93 4.63 -14.89
CA VAL A 602 16.60 4.39 -13.60
C VAL A 602 15.58 4.57 -12.49
N THR A 603 15.30 3.51 -11.74
CA THR A 603 14.25 3.50 -10.71
C THR A 603 14.73 4.14 -9.41
N MET A 604 16.03 4.11 -9.16
CA MET A 604 16.64 4.50 -7.87
C MET A 604 17.88 5.40 -8.09
N GLU A 605 17.69 6.57 -8.69
CA GLU A 605 18.79 7.44 -9.16
C GLU A 605 19.83 7.84 -8.09
N VAL A 606 19.41 8.05 -6.83
CA VAL A 606 20.34 8.34 -5.71
C VAL A 606 21.31 7.20 -5.41
N PHE A 607 21.03 5.98 -5.86
CA PHE A 607 21.87 4.81 -5.67
C PHE A 607 22.81 4.56 -6.87
N ASP A 608 23.36 5.60 -7.47
CA ASP A 608 24.54 5.46 -8.32
C ASP A 608 25.79 5.46 -7.43
N ARG A 609 26.62 4.40 -7.54
CA ARG A 609 27.88 4.27 -6.79
C ARG A 609 28.78 5.51 -6.88
N ASN A 610 28.76 6.22 -8.00
CA ASN A 610 29.65 7.36 -8.24
C ASN A 610 29.15 8.67 -7.59
N THR A 611 27.91 8.72 -7.13
CA THR A 611 27.28 9.96 -6.61
C THR A 611 26.56 9.78 -5.29
N CYS A 612 26.23 8.54 -4.92
CA CYS A 612 25.45 8.22 -3.73
C CYS A 612 26.17 8.67 -2.45
N ASN A 613 25.43 9.34 -1.59
CA ASN A 613 25.82 9.62 -0.21
C ASN A 613 25.03 8.68 0.71
N VAL A 614 25.64 7.55 1.07
CA VAL A 614 25.00 6.47 1.83
C VAL A 614 24.37 6.97 3.14
N PRO A 615 25.06 7.77 3.98
CA PRO A 615 24.43 8.31 5.17
C PRO A 615 23.14 9.08 4.91
N ILE A 616 23.07 9.90 3.84
CA ILE A 616 21.86 10.66 3.53
C ILE A 616 20.74 9.71 3.05
N THR A 617 21.05 8.66 2.28
CA THR A 617 20.03 7.67 1.89
C THR A 617 19.49 6.92 3.10
N GLN A 618 20.33 6.59 4.09
CA GLN A 618 19.88 5.95 5.33
C GLN A 618 18.99 6.87 6.17
N CYS A 619 19.34 8.15 6.33
CA CYS A 619 18.46 9.13 6.98
C CYS A 619 17.11 9.22 6.27
N GLY A 620 17.10 9.27 4.93
CA GLY A 620 15.87 9.33 4.15
C GLY A 620 14.98 8.10 4.30
N PHE A 621 15.55 6.89 4.37
CA PHE A 621 14.80 5.66 4.61
C PHE A 621 14.17 5.65 6.02
N ILE A 622 14.93 6.07 7.03
CA ILE A 622 14.43 6.18 8.40
C ILE A 622 13.26 7.16 8.47
N ASP A 623 13.41 8.33 7.87
CA ASP A 623 12.38 9.37 7.90
C ASP A 623 11.11 8.99 7.13
N MET A 624 11.23 8.21 6.04
CA MET A 624 10.09 7.80 5.22
C MET A 624 9.34 6.60 5.79
N PHE A 625 10.05 5.60 6.29
CA PHE A 625 9.46 4.28 6.59
C PHE A 625 9.70 3.84 8.03
N ALA A 626 10.97 3.78 8.45
CA ALA A 626 11.30 3.07 9.69
C ALA A 626 10.79 3.81 10.94
N ARG A 627 10.94 5.14 11.00
CA ARG A 627 10.69 5.94 12.20
C ARG A 627 9.24 5.84 12.68
N GLU A 628 8.26 6.03 11.79
CA GLU A 628 6.85 5.98 12.17
C GLU A 628 6.41 4.54 12.49
N ALA A 629 6.79 3.57 11.67
CA ALA A 629 6.49 2.16 11.91
C ALA A 629 7.05 1.67 13.26
N PHE A 630 8.31 1.99 13.56
CA PHE A 630 8.92 1.65 14.85
C PHE A 630 8.28 2.40 16.01
N ALA A 631 8.03 3.70 15.89
CA ALA A 631 7.38 4.47 16.96
C ALA A 631 6.03 3.84 17.33
N THR A 632 5.17 3.60 16.35
CA THR A 632 3.86 2.98 16.54
C THR A 632 3.95 1.56 17.11
N PHE A 633 4.78 0.69 16.51
CA PHE A 633 4.84 -0.71 16.92
C PHE A 633 5.53 -0.89 18.28
N THR A 634 6.62 -0.17 18.54
CA THR A 634 7.35 -0.28 19.81
C THR A 634 6.62 0.36 20.98
N GLU A 635 5.78 1.38 20.75
CA GLU A 635 4.85 1.88 21.76
C GLU A 635 3.86 0.79 22.17
N PHE A 636 3.25 0.11 21.19
CA PHE A 636 2.35 -1.03 21.45
C PHE A 636 3.07 -2.19 22.15
N ALA A 637 4.25 -2.58 21.65
CA ALA A 637 5.03 -3.70 22.17
C ALA A 637 5.77 -3.38 23.48
N LYS A 638 5.77 -2.12 23.93
CA LYS A 638 6.57 -1.60 25.07
C LYS A 638 8.08 -1.88 24.93
N LEU A 639 8.61 -1.61 23.74
CA LEU A 639 10.02 -1.79 23.36
C LEU A 639 10.65 -0.44 22.95
N GLY A 640 10.40 0.61 23.74
CA GLY A 640 10.79 1.99 23.39
C GLY A 640 12.29 2.18 23.17
N GLU A 641 13.11 1.34 23.80
CA GLU A 641 14.57 1.33 23.65
C GLU A 641 15.03 1.05 22.20
N LEU A 642 14.23 0.36 21.39
CA LEU A 642 14.52 0.13 19.97
C LEU A 642 14.35 1.41 19.15
N SER A 643 13.32 2.21 19.47
CA SER A 643 13.12 3.54 18.87
C SER A 643 14.26 4.48 19.27
N GLU A 644 14.70 4.46 20.53
CA GLU A 644 15.88 5.24 20.98
C GLU A 644 17.17 4.82 20.24
N GLN A 645 17.37 3.53 20.02
CA GLN A 645 18.51 3.00 19.26
C GLN A 645 18.47 3.45 17.79
N LEU A 646 17.29 3.45 17.17
CA LEU A 646 17.05 3.97 15.82
C LEU A 646 17.40 5.46 15.72
N GLU A 647 16.95 6.28 16.67
CA GLU A 647 17.29 7.71 16.72
C GLU A 647 18.80 7.95 16.92
N SER A 648 19.44 7.16 17.79
CA SER A 648 20.88 7.22 18.00
C SER A 648 21.66 6.91 16.72
N ASN A 649 21.23 5.91 15.95
CA ASN A 649 21.83 5.56 14.67
C ASN A 649 21.53 6.62 13.59
N TYR A 650 20.33 7.20 13.58
CA TYR A 650 19.99 8.29 12.69
C TYR A 650 20.94 9.49 12.86
N GLU A 651 21.21 9.92 14.10
CA GLU A 651 22.12 11.02 14.35
C GLU A 651 23.58 10.68 13.96
N LYS A 652 24.02 9.43 14.12
CA LYS A 652 25.33 8.97 13.60
C LYS A 652 25.41 9.09 12.09
N TRP A 653 24.40 8.61 11.36
CA TRP A 653 24.34 8.77 9.91
C TRP A 653 24.36 10.24 9.51
N LYS A 654 23.52 11.06 10.14
CA LYS A 654 23.45 12.50 9.89
C LYS A 654 24.79 13.20 10.06
N LEU A 655 25.57 12.86 11.08
CA LEU A 655 26.93 13.40 11.27
C LEU A 655 27.88 13.02 10.14
N MET A 656 27.75 11.81 9.60
CA MET A 656 28.59 11.31 8.50
C MET A 656 28.27 11.96 7.15
N THR A 657 27.07 12.51 6.96
CA THR A 657 26.62 13.08 5.66
C THR A 657 27.59 14.10 5.07
N SER A 658 28.12 15.00 5.90
CA SER A 658 29.02 16.09 5.49
C SER A 658 30.42 15.62 5.11
N GLN A 659 30.84 14.47 5.61
CA GLN A 659 32.18 13.91 5.41
C GLN A 659 32.20 12.80 4.35
N TRP A 660 31.02 12.32 3.93
CA TRP A 660 30.91 11.24 2.97
C TRP A 660 31.19 11.71 1.55
N THR A 661 32.18 11.07 0.93
CA THR A 661 32.54 11.24 -0.48
C THR A 661 32.33 9.94 -1.25
N PRO A 662 32.07 9.98 -2.58
CA PRO A 662 31.86 8.77 -3.39
C PRO A 662 32.99 7.73 -3.34
N THR A 663 34.22 8.13 -2.97
CA THR A 663 35.35 7.20 -2.76
C THR A 663 35.08 6.16 -1.66
N HIS A 664 34.19 6.46 -0.70
CA HIS A 664 33.77 5.51 0.33
C HIS A 664 32.90 4.39 -0.23
N ASN A 665 32.28 4.57 -1.40
CA ASN A 665 31.37 3.60 -2.01
C ASN A 665 32.11 2.44 -2.70
N THR A 666 33.44 2.46 -2.77
CA THR A 666 34.22 1.49 -3.57
C THR A 666 34.25 0.08 -2.96
N ASN A 667 34.07 -0.05 -1.64
CA ASN A 667 34.20 -1.31 -0.91
C ASN A 667 33.22 -1.37 0.29
N LEU A 668 31.92 -1.29 0.02
CA LEU A 668 30.92 -1.27 1.10
C LEU A 668 30.80 -2.61 1.84
N VAL A 669 31.03 -3.74 1.16
CA VAL A 669 30.71 -5.11 1.64
C VAL A 669 31.96 -6.00 1.79
N LEU A 670 33.11 -5.42 2.19
CA LEU A 670 34.31 -6.22 2.52
C LEU A 670 34.18 -7.01 3.83
#